data_AF-W7I5V4-F1
#
_entry.id   AF-W7I5V4-F1
#
_cell.length_a   1.000
_cell.length_b   1.000
_cell.length_c   1.000
_cell.angle_alpha   90.00
_cell.angle_beta   90.00
_cell.angle_gamma   90.00
#
_symmetry.space_group_name_H-M   'P 1'
#
loop_
_entity.id
_entity.type
_entity.pdbx_description
1 polymer ?
#
loop_
_entity_poly.entity_id
_entity_poly.type
_entity_poly.pdbx_seq_one_letter_code
_entity_poly.pdbx_strand_id
1 'polypeptide(L)'
;MFRFAAQPININMLFPKAHQRFRKELGGDVDEKNVPKPASLEILIKEAQNLEANATRNGLSAASMQKLEPIISRISEFMATIALCEGAGLAGASGLIWGSLKMLLNLASRIGDPVEKVVYMLHDLSFSLPQSQWYRETTPLETDIENALIEVYTELLCFYARAIKFFRGNPHKALVSFSWNSLSSDFDSTLQRLRNLSKIADKEAEAARLRLDLHKNKEMMDAIQNLRVDDKNSSSRVSIKYPLYVIPNGINETFCNRTNTLEQLQKILNPTKSSWNRRAVLYGLGGVGKTKVALEYINRFKEQYDVVFWISSDSPAKMAQAFLQISNRLGPTTGNDVPVPHDAEGDGAAAKARVKDWLQDNPCRWLLVFDNVDDPDILEDAIPATTAGSIIVTSKDSSAGDIIGAEALHIKSFGLDEGLSVLKFLLKQSIISPEDNRLAAQLVERLGGLPLAIAQVSGYINQQRYSLKEFLPLYHKNTAKVNQKRVGKGSYDHTISTVWELDFERLPEEATTLRNLLAFLDPDSIHDSMILEGGRALLNDGFAFIGDEMDFAEAKTPLLRSALVDRCYETGTLSIHRLVQEAVIRTLAEPERTRFVDCTITLLSNSFPNSWGVVAGHQYPAWDKYEICLPHVIFLIQQCERWNIQPSDPKAFSELIFRMAWYLYEREQYDEARELLKRGLSYLGQEHELSQTCVLMLQGFIDLDTNRIMPALGAFTKALEIRRKLLQPNDEFIASSLNAISMAYTELGDIEKALKMGSSAIDIRLRNNSACISDSYSTMASTLLRLENIDEAEDMLRRCYDMRNLSDEAFLSTENINPRLSGDMVLLARIRQQQGRLEDALRLSGKALEMRQNMFGDGLRTCDSLYQVACLLHVRKDFDLSGVSLLDQSVVIADKLPHGVGYSARSWYKLSQMYREKGMAKLADEALMSAEALRSELSPRPLSPPSQEEYDKLALFMLW
;
A
#
# COMPACT_ATOMS: atom_id res chain seq x y z
N MET A 1 -4.43 -21.38 -55.70
CA MET A 1 -3.02 -21.71 -56.06
C MET A 1 -2.20 -21.54 -54.79
N PHE A 2 -1.59 -22.51 -54.13
CA PHE A 2 -1.28 -23.92 -54.35
C PHE A 2 -1.74 -24.72 -53.12
N ARG A 3 -2.63 -25.71 -53.28
CA ARG A 3 -2.82 -26.76 -52.26
C ARG A 3 -1.84 -27.87 -52.62
N PHE A 4 -0.76 -28.02 -51.85
CA PHE A 4 -0.04 -29.28 -51.84
C PHE A 4 -0.96 -30.31 -51.19
N ALA A 5 -1.43 -31.27 -51.99
CA ALA A 5 -2.10 -32.46 -51.50
C ALA A 5 -1.07 -33.30 -50.75
N ALA A 6 -0.96 -33.11 -49.43
CA ALA A 6 -0.37 -34.11 -48.56
C ALA A 6 -1.39 -35.25 -48.44
N GLN A 7 -0.99 -36.47 -48.81
CA GLN A 7 -1.77 -37.66 -48.53
C GLN A 7 -2.09 -37.72 -47.03
N PRO A 8 -3.30 -38.16 -46.61
CA PRO A 8 -3.61 -38.30 -45.20
C PRO A 8 -2.61 -39.27 -44.58
N ILE A 9 -1.76 -38.76 -43.69
CA ILE A 9 -0.85 -39.58 -42.92
C ILE A 9 -1.73 -40.40 -41.99
N ASN A 10 -1.69 -41.73 -42.13
CA ASN A 10 -2.45 -42.63 -41.28
C ASN A 10 -1.96 -42.43 -39.83
N ILE A 11 -2.80 -41.83 -38.98
CA ILE A 11 -2.51 -41.47 -37.58
C ILE A 11 -1.97 -42.67 -36.79
N ASN A 12 -2.45 -43.88 -37.12
CA ASN A 12 -1.98 -45.16 -36.57
C ASN A 12 -0.49 -45.47 -36.82
N MET A 13 0.26 -44.66 -37.60
CA MET A 13 1.70 -44.83 -37.83
C MET A 13 2.59 -43.77 -37.15
N LEU A 14 2.04 -42.73 -36.51
CA LEU A 14 2.84 -41.62 -36.00
C LEU A 14 3.51 -41.91 -34.65
N PHE A 15 2.81 -42.53 -33.70
CA PHE A 15 3.43 -42.98 -32.44
C PHE A 15 4.54 -44.03 -32.66
N PRO A 16 4.37 -45.07 -33.51
CA PRO A 16 5.47 -45.97 -33.85
C PRO A 16 6.68 -45.27 -34.47
N LYS A 17 6.47 -44.24 -35.30
CA LYS A 17 7.57 -43.41 -35.86
C LYS A 17 8.25 -42.55 -34.80
N ALA A 18 7.49 -41.97 -33.87
CA ALA A 18 8.01 -41.24 -32.73
C ALA A 18 8.91 -42.13 -31.87
N HIS A 19 8.46 -43.35 -31.56
CA HIS A 19 9.22 -44.33 -30.79
C HIS A 19 10.46 -44.83 -31.56
N GLN A 20 10.38 -44.99 -32.88
CA GLN A 20 11.54 -45.32 -33.71
C GLN A 20 12.59 -44.19 -33.72
N ARG A 21 12.16 -42.93 -33.77
CA ARG A 21 13.06 -41.77 -33.65
C ARG A 21 13.71 -41.71 -32.27
N PHE A 22 12.92 -41.90 -31.21
CA PHE A 22 13.41 -42.00 -29.84
C PHE A 22 14.51 -43.06 -29.70
N ARG A 23 14.29 -44.29 -30.21
CA ARG A 23 15.29 -45.36 -30.21
C ARG A 23 16.58 -44.97 -30.92
N LYS A 24 16.46 -44.32 -32.08
CA LYS A 24 17.62 -43.88 -32.87
C LYS A 24 18.44 -42.84 -32.10
N GLU A 25 17.78 -41.89 -31.46
CA GLU A 25 18.44 -40.87 -30.62
C GLU A 25 19.07 -41.48 -29.36
N LEU A 26 18.40 -42.48 -28.75
CA LEU A 26 18.84 -43.12 -27.51
C LEU A 26 20.02 -44.08 -27.70
N GLY A 27 20.16 -44.71 -28.88
CA GLY A 27 21.30 -45.60 -29.21
C GLY A 27 20.94 -47.03 -29.67
N GLY A 28 19.66 -47.38 -29.84
CA GLY A 28 19.20 -48.69 -30.33
C GLY A 28 18.19 -49.41 -29.40
N ASP A 29 17.63 -50.55 -29.84
CA ASP A 29 16.54 -51.29 -29.17
C ASP A 29 16.86 -51.80 -27.75
N VAL A 30 18.15 -52.05 -27.45
CA VAL A 30 18.59 -52.56 -26.15
C VAL A 30 18.43 -51.50 -25.06
N ASP A 31 18.57 -50.22 -25.41
CA ASP A 31 18.52 -49.12 -24.47
C ASP A 31 17.10 -48.65 -24.14
N GLU A 32 16.14 -48.85 -25.05
CA GLU A 32 14.72 -48.59 -24.78
C GLU A 32 14.14 -49.60 -23.77
N LYS A 33 14.52 -50.88 -23.86
CA LYS A 33 14.09 -51.91 -22.88
C LYS A 33 14.58 -51.63 -21.45
N ASN A 34 15.63 -50.83 -21.31
CA ASN A 34 16.19 -50.39 -20.03
C ASN A 34 15.55 -49.10 -19.50
N VAL A 35 14.62 -48.48 -20.24
CA VAL A 35 13.81 -47.37 -19.76
C VAL A 35 12.72 -47.95 -18.86
N PRO A 36 12.75 -47.70 -17.53
CA PRO A 36 11.76 -48.28 -16.64
C PRO A 36 10.39 -47.72 -17.00
N LYS A 37 9.40 -48.59 -17.25
CA LYS A 37 8.01 -48.17 -17.46
C LYS A 37 7.28 -48.24 -16.12
N PRO A 38 7.19 -47.14 -15.35
CA PRO A 38 6.47 -47.16 -14.08
C PRO A 38 5.00 -47.47 -14.32
N ALA A 39 4.40 -48.29 -13.43
CA ALA A 39 3.04 -48.79 -13.59
C ALA A 39 1.96 -47.72 -13.35
N SER A 40 2.28 -46.59 -12.71
CA SER A 40 1.37 -45.45 -12.49
C SER A 40 2.12 -44.15 -12.15
N LEU A 41 1.43 -43.01 -12.28
CA LEU A 41 1.93 -41.67 -11.91
C LEU A 41 2.27 -41.56 -10.42
N GLU A 42 1.44 -42.14 -9.55
CA GLU A 42 1.66 -42.19 -8.10
C GLU A 42 2.95 -42.93 -7.73
N ILE A 43 3.29 -43.99 -8.48
CA ILE A 43 4.55 -44.73 -8.28
C ILE A 43 5.74 -43.85 -8.71
N LEU A 44 5.62 -43.08 -9.79
CA LEU A 44 6.68 -42.16 -10.22
C LEU A 44 6.93 -41.05 -9.19
N ILE A 45 5.87 -40.46 -8.62
CA ILE A 45 5.97 -39.43 -7.58
C ILE A 45 6.61 -40.01 -6.32
N LYS A 46 6.18 -41.20 -5.90
CA LYS A 46 6.74 -41.90 -4.73
C LYS A 46 8.19 -42.35 -4.94
N GLU A 47 8.58 -42.68 -6.17
CA GLU A 47 9.97 -43.02 -6.53
C GLU A 47 10.85 -41.77 -6.69
N ALA A 48 10.30 -40.64 -7.14
CA ALA A 48 10.97 -39.34 -7.12
C ALA A 48 11.23 -38.86 -5.68
N GLN A 49 10.30 -39.14 -4.75
CA GLN A 49 10.51 -38.96 -3.31
C GLN A 49 11.56 -39.93 -2.74
N ASN A 50 11.65 -41.18 -3.22
CA ASN A 50 12.74 -42.08 -2.81
C ASN A 50 14.12 -41.66 -3.33
N LEU A 51 14.20 -40.88 -4.41
CA LEU A 51 15.43 -40.23 -4.83
C LEU A 51 15.90 -39.19 -3.81
N GLU A 52 15.00 -38.56 -3.04
CA GLU A 52 15.28 -37.63 -1.93
C GLU A 52 16.13 -38.29 -0.82
N ALA A 53 15.80 -39.53 -0.45
CA ALA A 53 16.49 -40.29 0.59
C ALA A 53 17.93 -40.70 0.17
N ASN A 54 18.18 -40.84 -1.14
CA ASN A 54 19.53 -41.10 -1.67
C ASN A 54 20.27 -39.80 -2.07
N ALA A 55 19.57 -38.73 -2.41
CA ALA A 55 20.11 -37.45 -2.86
C ALA A 55 20.55 -36.54 -1.69
N THR A 56 19.95 -36.69 -0.50
CA THR A 56 20.43 -36.08 0.75
C THR A 56 21.84 -36.54 1.13
N ARG A 57 22.33 -37.68 0.61
CA ARG A 57 23.74 -38.09 0.72
C ARG A 57 24.69 -37.40 -0.28
N ASN A 58 24.17 -36.80 -1.35
CA ASN A 58 24.96 -36.20 -2.45
C ASN A 58 24.75 -34.69 -2.64
N GLY A 59 24.08 -34.00 -1.71
CA GLY A 59 24.07 -32.52 -1.63
C GLY A 59 22.99 -31.79 -2.43
N LEU A 60 21.85 -32.42 -2.74
CA LEU A 60 20.70 -31.74 -3.37
C LEU A 60 19.84 -31.01 -2.33
N SER A 61 19.46 -29.76 -2.62
CA SER A 61 18.61 -28.95 -1.73
C SER A 61 17.14 -29.42 -1.75
N ALA A 62 16.47 -29.45 -0.59
CA ALA A 62 15.03 -29.74 -0.49
C ALA A 62 14.18 -28.80 -1.37
N ALA A 63 14.67 -27.58 -1.60
CA ALA A 63 14.05 -26.57 -2.46
C ALA A 63 13.99 -26.97 -3.95
N SER A 64 14.97 -27.74 -4.45
CA SER A 64 14.98 -28.23 -5.83
C SER A 64 13.97 -29.37 -6.05
N MET A 65 13.58 -30.09 -4.99
CA MET A 65 12.60 -31.18 -5.05
C MET A 65 11.16 -30.70 -5.01
N GLN A 66 10.84 -29.65 -4.23
CA GLN A 66 9.52 -28.99 -4.27
C GLN A 66 9.19 -28.44 -5.66
N LYS A 67 10.20 -28.09 -6.46
CA LYS A 67 10.02 -27.63 -7.85
C LYS A 67 9.58 -28.72 -8.82
N LEU A 68 9.82 -30.01 -8.53
CA LEU A 68 9.48 -31.11 -9.45
C LEU A 68 7.99 -31.46 -9.47
N GLU A 69 7.28 -31.25 -8.36
CA GLU A 69 5.85 -31.57 -8.25
C GLU A 69 4.97 -30.81 -9.26
N PRO A 70 5.05 -29.46 -9.38
CA PRO A 70 4.30 -28.73 -10.40
C PRO A 70 4.73 -29.08 -11.83
N ILE A 71 5.99 -29.46 -12.05
CA ILE A 71 6.51 -29.90 -13.36
C ILE A 71 5.86 -31.22 -13.78
N ILE A 72 5.80 -32.19 -12.86
CA ILE A 72 5.19 -33.50 -13.09
C ILE A 72 3.68 -33.33 -13.36
N SER A 73 3.00 -32.45 -12.62
CA SER A 73 1.57 -32.18 -12.85
C SER A 73 1.30 -31.69 -14.28
N ARG A 74 2.07 -30.71 -14.77
CA ARG A 74 1.93 -30.17 -16.13
C ARG A 74 2.22 -31.20 -17.22
N ILE A 75 3.24 -32.02 -17.05
CA ILE A 75 3.52 -33.11 -18.00
C ILE A 75 2.38 -34.13 -17.98
N SER A 76 1.77 -34.39 -16.83
CA SER A 76 0.62 -35.30 -16.69
C SER A 76 -0.61 -34.81 -17.46
N GLU A 77 -0.94 -33.52 -17.37
CA GLU A 77 -2.04 -32.93 -18.13
C GLU A 77 -1.83 -33.03 -19.64
N PHE A 78 -0.60 -32.77 -20.11
CA PHE A 78 -0.25 -32.96 -21.51
C PHE A 78 -0.36 -34.43 -21.92
N MET A 79 0.11 -35.37 -21.09
CA MET A 79 -0.01 -36.80 -21.39
C MET A 79 -1.46 -37.30 -21.40
N ALA A 80 -2.34 -36.73 -20.56
CA ALA A 80 -3.78 -37.00 -20.63
C ALA A 80 -4.37 -36.55 -21.97
N THR A 81 -3.85 -35.48 -22.56
CA THR A 81 -4.25 -35.00 -23.89
C THR A 81 -3.71 -35.89 -25.00
N ILE A 82 -2.46 -36.34 -24.90
CA ILE A 82 -1.88 -37.33 -25.84
C ILE A 82 -2.62 -38.67 -25.79
N ALA A 83 -3.14 -39.08 -24.62
CA ALA A 83 -3.94 -40.29 -24.49
C ALA A 83 -5.24 -40.25 -25.30
N LEU A 84 -5.79 -39.05 -25.56
CA LEU A 84 -6.94 -38.88 -26.46
C LEU A 84 -6.59 -39.19 -27.92
N CYS A 85 -5.33 -38.98 -28.32
CA CYS A 85 -4.83 -39.26 -29.67
C CYS A 85 -4.49 -40.75 -29.89
N GLU A 86 -4.14 -41.50 -28.83
CA GLU A 86 -3.71 -42.91 -28.92
C GLU A 86 -4.90 -43.89 -28.87
N GLY A 87 -6.08 -43.45 -28.38
CA GLY A 87 -7.30 -44.24 -28.30
C GLY A 87 -7.24 -45.36 -27.27
N ALA A 88 -7.82 -45.15 -26.07
CA ALA A 88 -8.07 -46.13 -25.00
C ALA A 88 -6.94 -47.13 -24.60
N GLY A 89 -5.69 -46.88 -24.99
CA GLY A 89 -4.52 -47.68 -24.64
C GLY A 89 -3.53 -46.93 -23.75
N LEU A 90 -3.93 -46.60 -22.51
CA LEU A 90 -3.22 -45.72 -21.55
C LEU A 90 -1.75 -46.07 -21.20
N ALA A 91 -1.18 -47.19 -21.67
CA ALA A 91 0.08 -47.75 -21.17
C ALA A 91 1.31 -47.52 -22.06
N GLY A 92 1.14 -47.14 -23.34
CA GLY A 92 2.21 -47.08 -24.34
C GLY A 92 3.03 -45.78 -24.33
N ALA A 93 2.40 -44.67 -24.74
CA ALA A 93 3.09 -43.40 -24.92
C ALA A 93 3.47 -42.69 -23.61
N SER A 94 2.62 -42.78 -22.59
CA SER A 94 2.82 -42.24 -21.23
C SER A 94 4.05 -42.88 -20.56
N GLY A 95 4.17 -44.20 -20.65
CA GLY A 95 5.25 -44.96 -20.01
C GLY A 95 6.64 -44.58 -20.50
N LEU A 96 6.81 -44.20 -21.77
CA LEU A 96 8.11 -43.79 -22.32
C LEU A 96 8.54 -42.40 -21.85
N ILE A 97 7.62 -41.44 -21.78
CA ILE A 97 7.91 -40.10 -21.24
C ILE A 97 8.30 -40.20 -19.77
N TRP A 98 7.49 -40.91 -18.98
CA TRP A 98 7.73 -41.08 -17.56
C TRP A 98 9.00 -41.87 -17.26
N GLY A 99 9.25 -42.95 -18.02
CA GLY A 99 10.47 -43.72 -17.90
C GLY A 99 11.72 -42.96 -18.29
N SER A 100 11.64 -42.13 -19.33
CA SER A 100 12.76 -41.30 -19.77
C SER A 100 13.08 -40.21 -18.76
N LEU A 101 12.04 -39.56 -18.20
CA LEU A 101 12.19 -38.58 -17.12
C LEU A 101 12.88 -39.19 -15.90
N LYS A 102 12.41 -40.37 -15.45
CA LYS A 102 13.02 -41.12 -14.35
C LYS A 102 14.48 -41.47 -14.63
N MET A 103 14.78 -41.95 -15.83
CA MET A 103 16.14 -42.32 -16.21
C MET A 103 17.07 -41.11 -16.26
N LEU A 104 16.60 -39.98 -16.78
CA LEU A 104 17.35 -38.73 -16.84
C LEU A 104 17.69 -38.21 -15.43
N LEU A 105 16.69 -38.14 -14.54
CA LEU A 105 16.89 -37.72 -13.15
C LEU A 105 17.84 -38.66 -12.40
N ASN A 106 17.74 -39.98 -12.61
CA ASN A 106 18.64 -40.98 -12.04
C ASN A 106 20.09 -40.84 -12.51
N LEU A 107 20.31 -40.52 -13.78
CA LEU A 107 21.65 -40.36 -14.32
C LEU A 107 22.28 -39.04 -13.85
N ALA A 108 21.51 -37.97 -13.81
CA ALA A 108 21.98 -36.68 -13.30
C ALA A 108 22.31 -36.76 -11.79
N SER A 109 21.49 -37.46 -10.99
CA SER A 109 21.66 -37.55 -9.53
C SER A 109 22.88 -38.34 -9.07
N ARG A 110 23.40 -39.23 -9.92
CA ARG A 110 24.67 -39.92 -9.68
C ARG A 110 25.89 -39.02 -9.80
N ILE A 111 25.75 -37.84 -10.41
CA ILE A 111 26.86 -36.92 -10.72
C ILE A 111 26.86 -35.69 -9.78
N GLY A 112 25.73 -35.37 -9.13
CA GLY A 112 25.60 -34.27 -8.15
C GLY A 112 25.04 -32.98 -8.77
N ASP A 113 25.89 -31.96 -8.91
CA ASP A 113 25.55 -30.59 -9.37
C ASP A 113 24.65 -30.48 -10.64
N PRO A 114 24.72 -31.37 -11.65
CA PRO A 114 23.89 -31.23 -12.85
C PRO A 114 22.39 -31.44 -12.63
N VAL A 115 21.95 -32.03 -11.52
CA VAL A 115 20.51 -32.29 -11.27
C VAL A 115 19.72 -31.00 -11.20
N GLU A 116 20.20 -29.98 -10.50
CA GLU A 116 19.46 -28.72 -10.38
C GLU A 116 19.26 -28.07 -11.75
N LYS A 117 20.29 -28.11 -12.60
CA LYS A 117 20.19 -27.62 -13.98
C LYS A 117 19.21 -28.45 -14.81
N VAL A 118 19.16 -29.77 -14.64
CA VAL A 118 18.16 -30.64 -15.28
C VAL A 118 16.74 -30.32 -14.79
N VAL A 119 16.55 -30.04 -13.49
CA VAL A 119 15.24 -29.63 -12.94
C VAL A 119 14.78 -28.31 -13.56
N TYR A 120 15.67 -27.32 -13.71
CA TYR A 120 15.35 -26.07 -14.42
C TYR A 120 15.00 -26.32 -15.89
N MET A 121 15.72 -27.20 -16.58
CA MET A 121 15.40 -27.55 -17.96
C MET A 121 14.02 -28.22 -18.08
N LEU A 122 13.68 -29.13 -17.16
CA LEU A 122 12.38 -29.79 -17.11
C LEU A 122 11.25 -28.80 -16.81
N HIS A 123 11.51 -27.80 -15.97
CA HIS A 123 10.58 -26.71 -15.72
C HIS A 123 10.21 -26.00 -17.02
N ASP A 124 11.20 -25.48 -17.74
CA ASP A 124 10.95 -24.69 -18.94
C ASP A 124 10.34 -25.50 -20.09
N LEU A 125 10.69 -26.79 -20.19
CA LEU A 125 10.03 -27.72 -21.11
C LEU A 125 8.56 -27.90 -20.77
N SER A 126 8.22 -28.11 -19.49
CA SER A 126 6.82 -28.30 -19.06
C SER A 126 5.96 -27.06 -19.31
N PHE A 127 6.53 -25.86 -19.17
CA PHE A 127 5.87 -24.60 -19.50
C PHE A 127 5.77 -24.32 -21.00
N SER A 128 6.47 -25.08 -21.84
CA SER A 128 6.41 -24.95 -23.30
C SER A 128 5.46 -25.95 -23.97
N LEU A 129 4.84 -26.84 -23.19
CA LEU A 129 3.83 -27.79 -23.67
C LEU A 129 2.48 -27.08 -23.91
N PRO A 130 1.65 -27.59 -24.83
CA PRO A 130 0.31 -27.05 -25.08
C PRO A 130 -0.57 -27.09 -23.83
N GLN A 131 -1.31 -26.02 -23.58
CA GLN A 131 -2.16 -25.87 -22.38
C GLN A 131 -3.62 -25.54 -22.70
N SER A 132 -3.99 -25.53 -23.98
CA SER A 132 -5.36 -25.22 -24.38
C SER A 132 -6.34 -26.26 -23.80
N GLN A 133 -7.39 -25.79 -23.11
CA GLN A 133 -8.45 -26.66 -22.59
C GLN A 133 -9.32 -27.26 -23.72
N TRP A 134 -9.20 -26.72 -24.93
CA TRP A 134 -10.06 -27.02 -26.08
C TRP A 134 -9.80 -28.39 -26.74
N TYR A 135 -8.70 -29.07 -26.41
CA TYR A 135 -8.42 -30.42 -26.91
C TYR A 135 -9.47 -31.46 -26.47
N ARG A 136 -10.13 -31.24 -25.32
CA ARG A 136 -11.17 -32.15 -24.81
C ARG A 136 -12.52 -31.94 -25.51
N GLU A 137 -12.83 -30.71 -25.88
CA GLU A 137 -14.11 -30.31 -26.49
C GLU A 137 -14.20 -30.64 -27.98
N THR A 138 -13.06 -30.88 -28.62
CA THR A 138 -12.95 -31.21 -30.05
C THR A 138 -12.79 -32.72 -30.29
N THR A 139 -13.27 -33.57 -29.36
CA THR A 139 -13.15 -35.03 -29.47
C THR A 139 -14.25 -35.65 -30.35
N PRO A 140 -13.93 -36.57 -31.30
CA PRO A 140 -12.59 -37.04 -31.65
C PRO A 140 -11.75 -35.96 -32.35
N LEU A 141 -10.48 -35.83 -31.95
CA LEU A 141 -9.58 -34.77 -32.41
C LEU A 141 -9.45 -34.80 -33.94
N GLU A 142 -9.46 -33.63 -34.57
CA GLU A 142 -9.14 -33.54 -36.00
C GLU A 142 -7.71 -34.01 -36.25
N THR A 143 -7.49 -34.69 -37.37
CA THR A 143 -6.18 -35.27 -37.75
C THR A 143 -5.04 -34.27 -37.70
N ASP A 144 -5.29 -33.00 -38.03
CA ASP A 144 -4.26 -31.94 -38.00
C ASP A 144 -3.81 -31.60 -36.57
N ILE A 145 -4.73 -31.65 -35.60
CA ILE A 145 -4.43 -31.44 -34.18
C ILE A 145 -3.68 -32.65 -33.63
N GLU A 146 -4.14 -33.86 -33.93
CA GLU A 146 -3.46 -35.10 -33.51
C GLU A 146 -2.02 -35.13 -34.04
N ASN A 147 -1.80 -34.75 -35.30
CA ASN A 147 -0.47 -34.66 -35.89
C ASN A 147 0.42 -33.65 -35.14
N ALA A 148 -0.08 -32.44 -34.88
CA ALA A 148 0.67 -31.41 -34.18
C ALA A 148 1.01 -31.81 -32.74
N LEU A 149 0.07 -32.43 -32.01
CA LEU A 149 0.29 -32.95 -30.67
C LEU A 149 1.31 -34.10 -30.65
N ILE A 150 1.25 -35.02 -31.63
CA ILE A 150 2.22 -36.12 -31.74
C ILE A 150 3.61 -35.58 -32.11
N GLU A 151 3.72 -34.50 -32.87
CA GLU A 151 5.00 -33.83 -33.14
C GLU A 151 5.61 -33.20 -31.86
N VAL A 152 4.80 -32.53 -31.04
CA VAL A 152 5.22 -32.04 -29.71
C VAL A 152 5.70 -33.20 -28.83
N TYR A 153 4.91 -34.29 -28.76
CA TYR A 153 5.28 -35.50 -28.02
C TYR A 153 6.59 -36.09 -28.53
N THR A 154 6.79 -36.15 -29.84
CA THR A 154 8.00 -36.69 -30.48
C THR A 154 9.23 -35.85 -30.14
N GLU A 155 9.12 -34.53 -30.20
CA GLU A 155 10.24 -33.62 -29.93
C GLU A 155 10.67 -33.70 -28.45
N LEU A 156 9.70 -33.71 -27.53
CA LEU A 156 9.95 -33.89 -26.10
C LEU A 156 10.65 -35.23 -25.82
N LEU A 157 10.12 -36.31 -26.40
CA LEU A 157 10.66 -37.66 -26.23
C LEU A 157 12.09 -37.77 -26.80
N CYS A 158 12.34 -37.23 -27.98
CA CYS A 158 13.68 -37.24 -28.60
C CYS A 158 14.70 -36.41 -27.80
N PHE A 159 14.29 -35.28 -27.24
CA PHE A 159 15.16 -34.51 -26.35
C PHE A 159 15.56 -35.31 -25.11
N TYR A 160 14.61 -36.01 -24.46
CA TYR A 160 14.95 -36.88 -23.34
C TYR A 160 15.94 -37.98 -23.74
N ALA A 161 15.81 -38.59 -24.92
CA ALA A 161 16.80 -39.54 -25.43
C ALA A 161 18.19 -38.92 -25.58
N ARG A 162 18.30 -37.73 -26.18
CA ARG A 162 19.57 -37.02 -26.35
C ARG A 162 20.20 -36.66 -25.02
N ALA A 163 19.41 -36.18 -24.07
CA ALA A 163 19.87 -35.86 -22.71
C ALA A 163 20.34 -37.13 -21.95
N ILE A 164 19.60 -38.23 -22.03
CA ILE A 164 20.00 -39.51 -21.43
C ILE A 164 21.32 -40.00 -22.04
N LYS A 165 21.45 -39.96 -23.36
CA LYS A 165 22.67 -40.34 -24.08
C LYS A 165 23.85 -39.46 -23.70
N PHE A 166 23.63 -38.15 -23.54
CA PHE A 166 24.64 -37.21 -23.07
C PHE A 166 25.17 -37.63 -21.69
N PHE A 167 24.29 -37.90 -20.72
CA PHE A 167 24.73 -38.30 -19.37
C PHE A 167 25.39 -39.68 -19.35
N ARG A 168 24.94 -40.63 -20.18
CA ARG A 168 25.59 -41.95 -20.32
C ARG A 168 26.99 -41.85 -20.94
N GLY A 169 27.17 -40.96 -21.91
CA GLY A 169 28.47 -40.71 -22.55
C GLY A 169 29.45 -39.91 -21.68
N ASN A 170 28.96 -39.26 -20.62
CA ASN A 170 29.75 -38.43 -19.72
C ASN A 170 29.54 -38.86 -18.25
N PRO A 171 30.08 -40.02 -17.82
CA PRO A 171 29.79 -40.59 -16.50
C PRO A 171 30.46 -39.85 -15.33
N HIS A 172 31.34 -38.88 -15.59
CA HIS A 172 32.06 -38.11 -14.58
C HIS A 172 31.75 -36.62 -14.65
N LYS A 173 31.70 -35.96 -13.48
CA LYS A 173 31.36 -34.53 -13.31
C LYS A 173 32.16 -33.60 -14.22
N ALA A 174 33.47 -33.81 -14.36
CA ALA A 174 34.32 -32.98 -15.21
C ALA A 174 33.94 -33.03 -16.70
N LEU A 175 33.54 -34.21 -17.20
CA LEU A 175 33.12 -34.40 -18.59
C LEU A 175 31.74 -33.77 -18.84
N VAL A 176 30.83 -33.88 -17.87
CA VAL A 176 29.53 -33.19 -17.93
C VAL A 176 29.73 -31.69 -17.98
N SER A 177 30.57 -31.11 -17.11
CA SER A 177 30.84 -29.67 -17.11
C SER A 177 31.48 -29.20 -18.42
N PHE A 178 32.42 -29.95 -18.98
CA PHE A 178 33.09 -29.62 -20.25
C PHE A 178 32.11 -29.65 -21.44
N SER A 179 31.26 -30.66 -21.50
CA SER A 179 30.34 -30.87 -22.62
C SER A 179 28.97 -30.20 -22.41
N TRP A 180 28.72 -29.57 -21.25
CA TRP A 180 27.42 -29.02 -20.85
C TRP A 180 26.85 -28.05 -21.88
N ASN A 181 27.69 -27.20 -22.46
CA ASN A 181 27.26 -26.21 -23.45
C ASN A 181 26.62 -26.85 -24.69
N SER A 182 27.03 -28.08 -25.05
CA SER A 182 26.40 -28.83 -26.15
C SER A 182 24.98 -29.27 -25.81
N LEU A 183 24.74 -29.74 -24.57
CA LEU A 183 23.39 -30.12 -24.13
C LEU A 183 22.51 -28.88 -23.93
N SER A 184 23.08 -27.80 -23.38
CA SER A 184 22.37 -26.52 -23.18
C SER A 184 21.93 -25.92 -24.53
N SER A 185 22.78 -25.95 -25.55
CA SER A 185 22.42 -25.45 -26.89
C SER A 185 21.37 -26.31 -27.60
N ASP A 186 21.44 -27.64 -27.46
CA ASP A 186 20.39 -28.55 -27.96
C ASP A 186 19.06 -28.33 -27.22
N PHE A 187 19.13 -28.05 -25.92
CA PHE A 187 17.97 -27.69 -25.11
C PHE A 187 17.32 -26.39 -25.57
N ASP A 188 18.07 -25.30 -25.74
CA ASP A 188 17.51 -24.02 -26.20
C ASP A 188 16.84 -24.18 -27.57
N SER A 189 17.46 -24.97 -28.46
CA SER A 189 16.91 -25.29 -29.78
C SER A 189 15.63 -26.12 -29.68
N THR A 190 15.60 -27.11 -28.78
CA THR A 190 14.41 -27.95 -28.51
C THR A 190 13.29 -27.10 -27.93
N LEU A 191 13.59 -26.20 -27.00
CA LEU A 191 12.62 -25.33 -26.35
C LEU A 191 11.95 -24.40 -27.37
N GLN A 192 12.72 -23.82 -28.29
CA GLN A 192 12.16 -23.02 -29.39
C GLN A 192 11.28 -23.85 -30.33
N ARG A 193 11.70 -25.07 -30.69
CA ARG A 193 10.88 -25.98 -31.51
C ARG A 193 9.57 -26.34 -30.81
N LEU A 194 9.61 -26.71 -29.53
CA LEU A 194 8.43 -27.05 -28.75
C LEU A 194 7.47 -25.88 -28.63
N ARG A 195 7.95 -24.66 -28.36
CA ARG A 195 7.08 -23.46 -28.30
C ARG A 195 6.40 -23.19 -29.65
N ASN A 196 7.08 -23.41 -30.76
CA ASN A 196 6.50 -23.23 -32.08
C ASN A 196 5.47 -24.31 -32.41
N LEU A 197 5.79 -25.59 -32.14
CA LEU A 197 4.88 -26.71 -32.33
C LEU A 197 3.64 -26.59 -31.44
N SER A 198 3.83 -26.18 -30.19
CA SER A 198 2.75 -25.94 -29.22
C SER A 198 1.80 -24.84 -29.69
N LYS A 199 2.34 -23.71 -30.20
CA LYS A 199 1.53 -22.66 -30.83
C LYS A 199 0.76 -23.13 -32.06
N ILE A 200 1.33 -24.05 -32.85
CA ILE A 200 0.62 -24.62 -34.01
C ILE A 200 -0.52 -25.51 -33.53
N ALA A 201 -0.27 -26.39 -32.56
CA ALA A 201 -1.30 -27.26 -31.97
C ALA A 201 -2.45 -26.45 -31.35
N ASP A 202 -2.14 -25.40 -30.57
CA ASP A 202 -3.15 -24.54 -29.96
C ASP A 202 -3.97 -23.77 -31.02
N LYS A 203 -3.31 -23.28 -32.08
CA LYS A 203 -4.00 -22.59 -33.20
C LYS A 203 -4.90 -23.51 -33.99
N GLU A 204 -4.48 -24.75 -34.26
CA GLU A 204 -5.32 -25.71 -34.98
C GLU A 204 -6.48 -26.17 -34.12
N ALA A 205 -6.30 -26.33 -32.81
CA ALA A 205 -7.41 -26.61 -31.88
C ALA A 205 -8.43 -25.47 -31.83
N GLU A 206 -7.97 -24.22 -31.80
CA GLU A 206 -8.84 -23.06 -31.86
C GLU A 206 -9.56 -22.92 -33.21
N ALA A 207 -8.86 -23.21 -34.32
CA ALA A 207 -9.43 -23.19 -35.66
C ALA A 207 -10.47 -24.31 -35.86
N ALA A 208 -10.22 -25.51 -35.37
CA ALA A 208 -11.17 -26.63 -35.40
C ALA A 208 -12.43 -26.30 -34.59
N ARG A 209 -12.29 -25.71 -33.40
CA ARG A 209 -13.43 -25.21 -32.62
C ARG A 209 -14.26 -24.19 -33.41
N LEU A 210 -13.60 -23.20 -34.02
CA LEU A 210 -14.27 -22.20 -34.86
C LEU A 210 -14.99 -22.83 -36.06
N ARG A 211 -14.42 -23.88 -36.66
CA ARG A 211 -15.08 -24.66 -37.73
C ARG A 211 -16.26 -25.46 -37.20
N LEU A 212 -16.15 -26.07 -36.03
CA LEU A 212 -17.23 -26.81 -35.36
C LEU A 212 -18.40 -25.87 -35.05
N ASP A 213 -18.12 -24.66 -34.57
CA ASP A 213 -19.11 -23.63 -34.31
C ASP A 213 -19.75 -23.12 -35.61
N LEU A 214 -18.95 -22.92 -36.68
CA LEU A 214 -19.47 -22.58 -38.01
C LEU A 214 -20.31 -23.71 -38.63
N HIS A 215 -19.95 -24.97 -38.41
CA HIS A 215 -20.67 -26.13 -38.92
C HIS A 215 -21.97 -26.33 -38.15
N LYS A 216 -21.98 -26.23 -36.82
CA LYS A 216 -23.20 -26.21 -36.01
C LYS A 216 -24.12 -25.06 -36.44
N ASN A 217 -23.57 -23.89 -36.70
CA ASN A 217 -24.35 -22.76 -37.23
C ASN A 217 -24.88 -23.02 -38.65
N LYS A 218 -24.14 -23.72 -39.51
CA LYS A 218 -24.56 -24.06 -40.88
C LYS A 218 -25.59 -25.19 -40.90
N GLU A 219 -25.43 -26.24 -40.09
CA GLU A 219 -26.45 -27.28 -39.87
C GLU A 219 -27.71 -26.68 -39.26
N MET A 220 -27.59 -25.73 -38.33
CA MET A 220 -28.74 -25.00 -37.80
C MET A 220 -29.42 -24.18 -38.89
N MET A 221 -28.67 -23.55 -39.81
CA MET A 221 -29.22 -22.79 -40.94
C MET A 221 -29.81 -23.68 -42.05
N ASP A 222 -29.21 -24.83 -42.35
CA ASP A 222 -29.74 -25.83 -43.30
C ASP A 222 -30.95 -26.56 -42.70
N ALA A 223 -31.00 -26.78 -41.37
CA ALA A 223 -32.18 -27.25 -40.66
C ALA A 223 -33.30 -26.20 -40.67
N ILE A 224 -32.97 -24.91 -40.53
CA ILE A 224 -33.92 -23.78 -40.69
C ILE A 224 -34.41 -23.65 -42.14
N GLN A 225 -33.60 -24.03 -43.13
CA GLN A 225 -34.00 -24.03 -44.55
C GLN A 225 -34.87 -25.25 -44.92
N ASN A 226 -34.60 -26.43 -44.34
CA ASN A 226 -35.40 -27.65 -44.53
C ASN A 226 -36.68 -27.69 -43.69
N LEU A 227 -36.81 -26.85 -42.67
CA LEU A 227 -38.05 -26.67 -41.88
C LEU A 227 -39.02 -25.63 -42.48
N ARG A 228 -38.81 -25.19 -43.73
CA ARG A 228 -39.72 -24.31 -44.47
C ARG A 228 -40.53 -25.04 -45.56
N VAL A 229 -41.04 -26.24 -45.28
CA VAL A 229 -42.26 -26.75 -45.92
C VAL A 229 -43.00 -27.64 -44.92
N ASP A 230 -43.84 -27.03 -44.10
CA ASP A 230 -45.25 -27.38 -43.93
C ASP A 230 -45.77 -26.66 -42.68
N ASP A 231 -46.29 -25.46 -42.97
CA ASP A 231 -47.08 -24.65 -42.07
C ASP A 231 -48.43 -25.37 -41.89
N LYS A 232 -48.60 -26.10 -40.78
CA LYS A 232 -49.88 -26.47 -40.15
C LYS A 232 -49.65 -27.38 -38.94
N ASN A 233 -49.35 -26.77 -37.80
CA ASN A 233 -50.10 -26.98 -36.56
C ASN A 233 -49.48 -26.15 -35.43
N SER A 234 -50.08 -25.00 -35.20
CA SER A 234 -49.94 -24.22 -33.98
C SER A 234 -50.36 -25.06 -32.76
N SER A 235 -49.42 -25.31 -31.85
CA SER A 235 -49.71 -25.62 -30.46
C SER A 235 -48.90 -24.68 -29.55
N SER A 236 -49.54 -23.56 -29.21
CA SER A 236 -49.35 -22.70 -28.03
C SER A 236 -48.03 -22.78 -27.25
N ARG A 237 -47.02 -21.98 -27.64
CA ARG A 237 -46.05 -21.43 -26.68
C ARG A 237 -46.51 -20.04 -26.27
N VAL A 238 -46.65 -19.79 -24.98
CA VAL A 238 -46.94 -18.45 -24.45
C VAL A 238 -45.76 -17.55 -24.83
N SER A 239 -45.98 -16.55 -25.70
CA SER A 239 -44.95 -15.60 -26.07
C SER A 239 -44.72 -14.62 -24.92
N ILE A 240 -43.56 -14.68 -24.26
CA ILE A 240 -43.13 -13.66 -23.29
C ILE A 240 -43.03 -12.31 -24.02
N LYS A 241 -43.66 -11.26 -23.48
CA LYS A 241 -43.59 -9.91 -24.04
C LYS A 241 -42.36 -9.18 -23.50
N TYR A 242 -41.53 -8.67 -24.40
CA TYR A 242 -40.39 -7.83 -24.06
C TYR A 242 -40.75 -6.34 -24.13
N PRO A 243 -40.09 -5.47 -23.33
CA PRO A 243 -39.10 -5.82 -22.32
C PRO A 243 -39.73 -6.35 -21.02
N LEU A 244 -39.02 -7.26 -20.33
CA LEU A 244 -39.44 -7.80 -19.04
C LEU A 244 -38.49 -7.33 -17.93
N TYR A 245 -38.96 -6.40 -17.10
CA TYR A 245 -38.17 -5.85 -16.00
C TYR A 245 -38.80 -6.20 -14.65
N VAL A 246 -38.07 -6.97 -13.83
CA VAL A 246 -38.39 -7.22 -12.42
C VAL A 246 -37.35 -6.48 -11.59
N ILE A 247 -37.59 -5.20 -11.36
CA ILE A 247 -36.68 -4.28 -10.66
C ILE A 247 -37.41 -3.57 -9.51
N PRO A 248 -36.70 -3.11 -8.46
CA PRO A 248 -37.30 -2.33 -7.39
C PRO A 248 -37.91 -1.02 -7.92
N ASN A 249 -39.02 -0.58 -7.34
CA ASN A 249 -39.64 0.69 -7.70
C ASN A 249 -38.82 1.87 -7.17
N GLY A 250 -38.45 2.81 -8.05
CA GLY A 250 -37.94 4.12 -7.65
C GLY A 250 -36.86 4.67 -8.57
N ILE A 251 -37.15 5.82 -9.20
CA ILE A 251 -36.11 6.65 -9.84
C ILE A 251 -35.38 7.38 -8.70
N ASN A 252 -34.06 7.31 -8.68
CA ASN A 252 -33.26 8.08 -7.72
C ASN A 252 -33.02 9.49 -8.27
N GLU A 253 -33.99 10.39 -8.12
CA GLU A 253 -33.88 11.79 -8.54
C GLU A 253 -32.72 12.55 -7.86
N THR A 254 -32.14 11.98 -6.81
CA THR A 254 -31.04 12.58 -6.05
C THR A 254 -29.68 11.91 -6.26
N PHE A 255 -29.55 11.01 -7.24
CA PHE A 255 -28.26 10.43 -7.59
C PHE A 255 -27.30 11.51 -8.11
N CYS A 256 -26.09 11.56 -7.57
CA CYS A 256 -25.09 12.55 -7.93
C CYS A 256 -23.67 11.96 -7.90
N ASN A 257 -22.79 12.52 -8.73
CA ASN A 257 -21.41 12.08 -8.94
C ASN A 257 -21.32 10.62 -9.43
N ARG A 258 -20.15 9.96 -9.39
CA ARG A 258 -19.91 8.56 -9.85
C ARG A 258 -19.98 8.31 -11.37
N THR A 259 -19.80 9.34 -12.20
CA THR A 259 -19.79 9.18 -13.67
C THR A 259 -18.73 8.17 -14.13
N ASN A 260 -17.50 8.26 -13.59
CA ASN A 260 -16.42 7.33 -13.94
C ASN A 260 -16.77 5.87 -13.60
N THR A 261 -17.33 5.61 -12.42
CA THR A 261 -17.81 4.26 -12.03
C THR A 261 -18.87 3.74 -12.99
N LEU A 262 -19.82 4.57 -13.39
CA LEU A 262 -20.87 4.18 -14.35
C LEU A 262 -20.31 3.93 -15.76
N GLU A 263 -19.31 4.70 -16.18
CA GLU A 263 -18.60 4.49 -17.45
C GLU A 263 -17.80 3.18 -17.45
N GLN A 264 -17.13 2.85 -16.34
CA GLN A 264 -16.45 1.57 -16.15
C GLN A 264 -17.44 0.39 -16.20
N LEU A 265 -18.56 0.48 -15.47
CA LEU A 265 -19.63 -0.51 -15.56
C LEU A 265 -20.16 -0.67 -16.98
N GLN A 266 -20.36 0.44 -17.70
CA GLN A 266 -20.81 0.38 -19.08
C GLN A 266 -19.76 -0.23 -20.02
N LYS A 267 -18.47 -0.04 -19.75
CA LYS A 267 -17.40 -0.69 -20.51
C LYS A 267 -17.44 -2.22 -20.33
N ILE A 268 -17.72 -2.69 -19.12
CA ILE A 268 -17.75 -4.12 -18.76
C ILE A 268 -19.03 -4.79 -19.25
N LEU A 269 -20.19 -4.18 -19.01
CA LEU A 269 -21.48 -4.87 -19.08
C LEU A 269 -22.21 -4.72 -20.43
N ASN A 270 -21.73 -3.84 -21.32
CA ASN A 270 -22.44 -3.48 -22.55
C ASN A 270 -22.79 -4.73 -23.41
N PRO A 271 -24.09 -5.03 -23.60
CA PRO A 271 -24.52 -6.23 -24.31
C PRO A 271 -24.35 -6.14 -25.83
N THR A 272 -24.04 -4.97 -26.40
CA THR A 272 -23.83 -4.78 -27.84
C THR A 272 -22.40 -5.04 -28.29
N LYS A 273 -21.46 -5.23 -27.34
CA LYS A 273 -20.06 -5.53 -27.64
C LYS A 273 -19.80 -7.02 -27.45
N SER A 274 -18.96 -7.60 -28.31
CA SER A 274 -18.48 -8.97 -28.13
C SER A 274 -17.47 -8.99 -26.98
N SER A 275 -17.96 -9.30 -25.78
CA SER A 275 -17.15 -9.62 -24.61
C SER A 275 -17.56 -10.99 -24.08
N TRP A 276 -16.57 -11.84 -23.82
CA TRP A 276 -16.76 -13.17 -23.24
C TRP A 276 -17.09 -13.12 -21.75
N ASN A 277 -16.87 -11.98 -21.09
CA ASN A 277 -17.14 -11.78 -19.67
C ASN A 277 -17.80 -10.42 -19.43
N ARG A 278 -19.07 -10.45 -19.02
CA ARG A 278 -19.90 -9.26 -18.73
C ARG A 278 -20.38 -9.30 -17.28
N ARG A 279 -19.44 -9.46 -16.35
CA ARG A 279 -19.74 -9.59 -14.92
C ARG A 279 -18.95 -8.54 -14.14
N ALA A 280 -19.63 -7.83 -13.26
CA ALA A 280 -19.03 -6.81 -12.41
C ALA A 280 -19.50 -6.97 -10.96
N VAL A 281 -18.57 -6.83 -10.02
CA VAL A 281 -18.85 -6.80 -8.58
C VAL A 281 -18.60 -5.39 -8.08
N LEU A 282 -19.60 -4.79 -7.46
CA LEU A 282 -19.47 -3.53 -6.74
C LEU A 282 -19.27 -3.86 -5.26
N TYR A 283 -18.08 -3.58 -4.71
CA TYR A 283 -17.77 -3.85 -3.31
C TYR A 283 -17.39 -2.59 -2.53
N GLY A 284 -17.37 -2.66 -1.19
CA GLY A 284 -17.01 -1.56 -0.30
C GLY A 284 -17.91 -1.45 0.94
N LEU A 285 -17.67 -0.45 1.78
CA LEU A 285 -18.34 -0.27 3.07
C LEU A 285 -19.89 -0.19 2.95
N GLY A 286 -20.60 -0.61 4.01
CA GLY A 286 -22.04 -0.37 4.15
C GLY A 286 -22.39 1.14 4.08
N GLY A 287 -23.42 1.50 3.32
CA GLY A 287 -23.83 2.91 3.17
C GLY A 287 -23.07 3.74 2.13
N VAL A 288 -22.08 3.14 1.43
CA VAL A 288 -21.31 3.82 0.38
C VAL A 288 -22.05 3.99 -0.97
N GLY A 289 -23.24 3.38 -1.09
CA GLY A 289 -24.13 3.58 -2.25
C GLY A 289 -24.01 2.55 -3.38
N LYS A 290 -23.40 1.38 -3.16
CA LYS A 290 -23.29 0.29 -4.16
C LYS A 290 -24.62 -0.03 -4.86
N THR A 291 -25.67 -0.29 -4.07
CA THR A 291 -27.04 -0.52 -4.55
C THR A 291 -27.58 0.64 -5.38
N LYS A 292 -27.25 1.89 -5.00
CA LYS A 292 -27.66 3.09 -5.75
C LYS A 292 -26.92 3.23 -7.08
N VAL A 293 -25.64 2.83 -7.15
CA VAL A 293 -24.87 2.77 -8.40
C VAL A 293 -25.47 1.72 -9.34
N ALA A 294 -25.80 0.52 -8.83
CA ALA A 294 -26.45 -0.52 -9.63
C ALA A 294 -27.82 -0.08 -10.18
N LEU A 295 -28.66 0.53 -9.34
CA LEU A 295 -29.94 1.08 -9.77
C LEU A 295 -29.80 2.19 -10.81
N GLU A 296 -28.82 3.10 -10.63
CA GLU A 296 -28.58 4.17 -11.60
C GLU A 296 -28.07 3.62 -12.94
N TYR A 297 -27.22 2.59 -12.92
CA TYR A 297 -26.80 1.90 -14.14
C TYR A 297 -27.99 1.33 -14.89
N ILE A 298 -28.90 0.61 -14.20
CA ILE A 298 -30.14 0.10 -14.80
C ILE A 298 -30.97 1.26 -15.34
N ASN A 299 -31.13 2.35 -14.59
CA ASN A 299 -31.92 3.49 -15.01
C ASN A 299 -31.41 4.10 -16.33
N ARG A 300 -30.09 4.21 -16.50
CA ARG A 300 -29.45 4.76 -17.71
C ARG A 300 -29.43 3.80 -18.89
N PHE A 301 -29.34 2.49 -18.64
CA PHE A 301 -28.98 1.52 -19.68
C PHE A 301 -29.95 0.34 -19.84
N LYS A 302 -31.05 0.25 -19.08
CA LYS A 302 -32.03 -0.86 -19.17
C LYS A 302 -32.58 -1.10 -20.58
N GLU A 303 -32.70 -0.05 -21.40
CA GLU A 303 -33.20 -0.17 -22.79
C GLU A 303 -32.26 -0.96 -23.71
N GLN A 304 -30.99 -1.17 -23.30
CA GLN A 304 -30.05 -2.04 -24.01
C GLN A 304 -30.29 -3.52 -23.73
N TYR A 305 -31.13 -3.83 -22.75
CA TYR A 305 -31.45 -5.18 -22.30
C TYR A 305 -32.93 -5.48 -22.55
N ASP A 306 -33.20 -6.68 -23.05
CA ASP A 306 -34.55 -7.20 -23.25
C ASP A 306 -35.16 -7.65 -21.91
N VAL A 307 -34.31 -8.05 -20.96
CA VAL A 307 -34.69 -8.53 -19.63
C VAL A 307 -33.76 -7.98 -18.54
N VAL A 308 -34.32 -7.56 -17.42
CA VAL A 308 -33.56 -7.16 -16.22
C VAL A 308 -34.22 -7.75 -14.98
N PHE A 309 -33.47 -8.54 -14.21
CA PHE A 309 -33.95 -9.13 -12.96
C PHE A 309 -33.11 -8.71 -11.78
N TRP A 310 -33.77 -8.25 -10.73
CA TRP A 310 -33.18 -7.88 -9.45
C TRP A 310 -33.45 -8.96 -8.40
N ILE A 311 -32.37 -9.44 -7.78
CA ILE A 311 -32.37 -10.55 -6.83
C ILE A 311 -31.80 -10.03 -5.51
N SER A 312 -32.66 -9.77 -4.54
CA SER A 312 -32.24 -9.44 -3.17
C SER A 312 -31.57 -10.65 -2.54
N SER A 313 -30.30 -10.51 -2.19
CA SER A 313 -29.40 -11.61 -1.80
C SER A 313 -28.93 -11.50 -0.35
N ASP A 314 -29.59 -10.67 0.46
CA ASP A 314 -29.30 -10.44 1.88
C ASP A 314 -29.44 -11.71 2.74
N SER A 315 -30.21 -12.69 2.26
CA SER A 315 -30.32 -14.01 2.88
C SER A 315 -30.78 -15.06 1.87
N PRO A 316 -30.48 -16.36 2.09
CA PRO A 316 -30.97 -17.43 1.22
C PRO A 316 -32.49 -17.42 1.02
N ALA A 317 -33.25 -17.05 2.06
CA ALA A 317 -34.71 -16.95 2.00
C ALA A 317 -35.19 -15.81 1.08
N LYS A 318 -34.57 -14.63 1.14
CA LYS A 318 -34.91 -13.49 0.25
C LYS A 318 -34.54 -13.79 -1.19
N MET A 319 -33.40 -14.44 -1.42
CA MET A 319 -32.95 -14.87 -2.75
C MET A 319 -33.94 -15.87 -3.35
N ALA A 320 -34.32 -16.91 -2.59
CA ALA A 320 -35.32 -17.88 -2.98
C ALA A 320 -36.66 -17.22 -3.35
N GLN A 321 -37.12 -16.26 -2.55
CA GLN A 321 -38.34 -15.50 -2.83
C GLN A 321 -38.23 -14.67 -4.12
N ALA A 322 -37.08 -14.04 -4.38
CA ALA A 322 -36.86 -13.29 -5.61
C ALA A 322 -36.90 -14.21 -6.85
N PHE A 323 -36.25 -15.37 -6.79
CA PHE A 323 -36.32 -16.37 -7.88
C PHE A 323 -37.75 -16.89 -8.10
N LEU A 324 -38.54 -17.11 -7.04
CA LEU A 324 -39.96 -17.47 -7.16
C LEU A 324 -40.76 -16.38 -7.88
N GLN A 325 -40.55 -15.11 -7.52
CA GLN A 325 -41.22 -13.99 -8.19
C GLN A 325 -40.87 -13.89 -9.67
N ILE A 326 -39.58 -14.07 -10.02
CA ILE A 326 -39.11 -14.04 -11.40
C ILE A 326 -39.68 -15.23 -12.18
N SER A 327 -39.61 -16.45 -11.63
CA SER A 327 -40.18 -17.67 -12.21
C SER A 327 -41.67 -17.51 -12.54
N ASN A 328 -42.45 -16.94 -11.62
CA ASN A 328 -43.88 -16.67 -11.83
C ASN A 328 -44.16 -15.65 -12.94
N ARG A 329 -43.25 -14.68 -13.15
CA ARG A 329 -43.34 -13.69 -14.23
C ARG A 329 -42.96 -14.27 -15.60
N LEU A 330 -42.07 -15.25 -15.64
CA LEU A 330 -41.69 -15.98 -16.86
C LEU A 330 -42.81 -16.90 -17.37
N GLY A 331 -43.65 -17.43 -16.46
CA GLY A 331 -44.74 -18.36 -16.80
C GLY A 331 -44.25 -19.80 -17.02
N PRO A 332 -45.12 -20.71 -17.49
CA PRO A 332 -44.73 -22.09 -17.82
C PRO A 332 -43.81 -22.09 -19.05
N THR A 333 -42.65 -22.71 -18.91
CA THR A 333 -41.56 -22.68 -19.89
C THR A 333 -41.61 -23.87 -20.86
N THR A 334 -42.39 -24.92 -20.56
CA THR A 334 -42.65 -26.02 -21.49
C THR A 334 -44.13 -26.39 -21.59
N GLY A 335 -44.58 -26.85 -22.77
CA GLY A 335 -45.93 -27.40 -22.97
C GLY A 335 -46.21 -28.72 -22.20
N ASN A 336 -45.22 -29.22 -21.46
CA ASN A 336 -45.31 -30.40 -20.60
C ASN A 336 -45.12 -30.06 -19.10
N ASP A 337 -45.12 -28.77 -18.73
CA ASP A 337 -45.15 -28.39 -17.31
C ASP A 337 -46.51 -28.86 -16.75
N VAL A 338 -46.50 -29.99 -16.06
CA VAL A 338 -47.58 -30.40 -15.16
C VAL A 338 -47.91 -29.19 -14.29
N PRO A 339 -49.19 -28.81 -14.12
CA PRO A 339 -49.55 -27.77 -13.17
C PRO A 339 -48.88 -28.12 -11.86
N VAL A 340 -47.98 -27.25 -11.40
CA VAL A 340 -47.39 -27.38 -10.07
C VAL A 340 -48.58 -27.58 -9.14
N PRO A 341 -48.70 -28.73 -8.44
CA PRO A 341 -49.77 -28.92 -7.48
C PRO A 341 -49.79 -27.68 -6.57
N HIS A 342 -50.96 -27.21 -6.17
CA HIS A 342 -51.09 -26.05 -5.28
C HIS A 342 -50.25 -26.18 -3.98
N ASP A 343 -49.69 -27.37 -3.72
CA ASP A 343 -48.83 -27.75 -2.61
C ASP A 343 -47.33 -27.46 -2.86
N ALA A 344 -46.92 -27.09 -4.08
CA ALA A 344 -45.53 -26.80 -4.49
C ALA A 344 -45.29 -25.30 -4.82
N GLU A 345 -46.13 -24.41 -4.28
CA GLU A 345 -45.98 -22.95 -4.29
C GLU A 345 -44.80 -22.42 -3.43
N GLY A 346 -43.83 -23.27 -3.03
CA GLY A 346 -42.83 -22.92 -2.00
C GLY A 346 -41.36 -23.30 -2.26
N ASP A 347 -41.01 -23.99 -3.36
CA ASP A 347 -39.62 -24.44 -3.57
C ASP A 347 -38.79 -23.42 -4.35
N GLY A 348 -38.04 -22.59 -3.61
CA GLY A 348 -37.12 -21.61 -4.18
C GLY A 348 -35.97 -22.20 -4.99
N ALA A 349 -35.56 -23.45 -4.75
CA ALA A 349 -34.50 -24.10 -5.51
C ALA A 349 -35.00 -24.49 -6.92
N ALA A 350 -36.20 -25.04 -7.02
CA ALA A 350 -36.84 -25.34 -8.30
C ALA A 350 -37.09 -24.08 -9.13
N ALA A 351 -37.51 -22.98 -8.49
CA ALA A 351 -37.67 -21.69 -9.16
C ALA A 351 -36.34 -21.12 -9.66
N LYS A 352 -35.27 -21.21 -8.86
CA LYS A 352 -33.91 -20.80 -9.25
C LYS A 352 -33.42 -21.59 -10.47
N ALA A 353 -33.56 -22.92 -10.46
CA ALA A 353 -33.21 -23.78 -11.59
C ALA A 353 -33.97 -23.36 -12.86
N ARG A 354 -35.30 -23.19 -12.77
CA ARG A 354 -36.12 -22.75 -13.91
C ARG A 354 -35.67 -21.41 -14.49
N VAL A 355 -35.36 -20.44 -13.65
CA VAL A 355 -34.87 -19.12 -14.11
C VAL A 355 -33.51 -19.26 -14.78
N LYS A 356 -32.59 -20.07 -14.24
CA LYS A 356 -31.28 -20.33 -14.85
C LYS A 356 -31.42 -21.00 -16.22
N ASP A 357 -32.23 -22.05 -16.30
CA ASP A 357 -32.48 -22.79 -17.55
C ASP A 357 -33.13 -21.86 -18.60
N TRP A 358 -34.11 -21.05 -18.20
CA TRP A 358 -34.71 -20.07 -19.11
C TRP A 358 -33.71 -19.06 -19.66
N LEU A 359 -32.80 -18.53 -18.83
CA LEU A 359 -31.76 -17.60 -19.25
C LEU A 359 -30.69 -18.24 -20.16
N GLN A 360 -30.52 -19.56 -20.06
CA GLN A 360 -29.64 -20.34 -20.94
C GLN A 360 -30.31 -20.60 -22.30
N ASP A 361 -31.58 -20.98 -22.29
CA ASP A 361 -32.31 -21.44 -23.48
C ASP A 361 -32.85 -20.30 -24.36
N ASN A 362 -32.98 -19.09 -23.82
CA ASN A 362 -33.57 -17.95 -24.53
C ASN A 362 -32.48 -16.96 -24.97
N PRO A 363 -32.21 -16.83 -26.29
CA PRO A 363 -31.18 -15.94 -26.82
C PRO A 363 -31.68 -14.48 -26.80
N CYS A 364 -31.67 -13.87 -25.61
CA CYS A 364 -32.01 -12.47 -25.38
C CYS A 364 -30.92 -11.76 -24.57
N ARG A 365 -30.86 -10.43 -24.64
CA ARG A 365 -29.91 -9.64 -23.85
C ARG A 365 -30.48 -9.44 -22.46
N TRP A 366 -29.94 -10.13 -21.47
CA TRP A 366 -30.42 -10.04 -20.10
C TRP A 366 -29.36 -9.47 -19.15
N LEU A 367 -29.84 -8.85 -18.06
CA LEU A 367 -29.05 -8.37 -16.94
C LEU A 367 -29.59 -8.97 -15.63
N LEU A 368 -28.74 -9.67 -14.88
CA LEU A 368 -29.03 -10.09 -13.51
C LEU A 368 -28.33 -9.15 -12.53
N VAL A 369 -29.03 -8.73 -11.48
CA VAL A 369 -28.46 -7.95 -10.38
C VAL A 369 -28.68 -8.69 -9.07
N PHE A 370 -27.60 -9.17 -8.47
CA PHE A 370 -27.60 -9.72 -7.11
C PHE A 370 -27.23 -8.60 -6.14
N ASP A 371 -28.21 -8.11 -5.38
CA ASP A 371 -28.00 -7.01 -4.44
C ASP A 371 -27.77 -7.53 -3.03
N ASN A 372 -26.78 -6.97 -2.34
CA ASN A 372 -26.43 -7.20 -0.94
C ASN A 372 -26.07 -8.66 -0.64
N VAL A 373 -25.14 -9.19 -1.43
CA VAL A 373 -24.52 -10.51 -1.20
C VAL A 373 -23.54 -10.40 -0.04
N ASP A 374 -23.98 -10.79 1.16
CA ASP A 374 -23.13 -10.79 2.36
C ASP A 374 -22.19 -12.00 2.42
N ASP A 375 -22.64 -13.15 1.90
CA ASP A 375 -21.87 -14.39 1.77
C ASP A 375 -21.67 -14.70 0.28
N PRO A 376 -20.47 -14.48 -0.28
CA PRO A 376 -20.19 -14.71 -1.70
C PRO A 376 -20.41 -16.15 -2.17
N ASP A 377 -20.30 -17.15 -1.30
CA ASP A 377 -20.37 -18.58 -1.67
C ASP A 377 -21.76 -18.96 -2.20
N ILE A 378 -22.81 -18.22 -1.81
CA ILE A 378 -24.17 -18.43 -2.31
C ILE A 378 -24.30 -18.21 -3.83
N LEU A 379 -23.33 -17.52 -4.44
CA LEU A 379 -23.33 -17.21 -5.87
C LEU A 379 -23.00 -18.43 -6.74
N GLU A 380 -22.21 -19.39 -6.24
CA GLU A 380 -21.76 -20.55 -7.05
C GLU A 380 -22.94 -21.30 -7.68
N ASP A 381 -24.02 -21.49 -6.93
CA ASP A 381 -25.23 -22.15 -7.41
C ASP A 381 -26.30 -21.18 -7.97
N ALA A 382 -26.13 -19.87 -7.80
CA ALA A 382 -27.10 -18.88 -8.27
C ALA A 382 -26.82 -18.38 -9.70
N ILE A 383 -25.56 -18.43 -10.13
CA ILE A 383 -25.13 -17.87 -11.42
C ILE A 383 -25.50 -18.83 -12.58
N PRO A 384 -26.10 -18.34 -13.68
CA PRO A 384 -26.35 -19.17 -14.87
C PRO A 384 -25.03 -19.63 -15.51
N ALA A 385 -24.97 -20.88 -15.98
CA ALA A 385 -23.78 -21.42 -16.66
C ALA A 385 -23.46 -20.75 -18.02
N THR A 386 -24.36 -19.92 -18.55
CA THR A 386 -24.16 -19.18 -19.80
C THR A 386 -23.36 -17.88 -19.59
N THR A 387 -22.61 -17.48 -20.62
CA THR A 387 -21.89 -16.19 -20.70
C THR A 387 -22.63 -15.16 -21.55
N ALA A 388 -23.83 -15.50 -22.07
CA ALA A 388 -24.58 -14.69 -23.02
C ALA A 388 -25.30 -13.46 -22.41
N GLY A 389 -25.21 -13.23 -21.10
CA GLY A 389 -25.79 -12.07 -20.42
C GLY A 389 -24.85 -11.34 -19.47
N SER A 390 -25.38 -10.28 -18.87
CA SER A 390 -24.63 -9.38 -17.99
C SER A 390 -25.02 -9.60 -16.52
N ILE A 391 -24.06 -9.48 -15.60
CA ILE A 391 -24.28 -9.69 -14.17
C ILE A 391 -23.67 -8.54 -13.38
N ILE A 392 -24.45 -7.94 -12.48
CA ILE A 392 -23.97 -7.04 -11.43
C ILE A 392 -24.16 -7.74 -10.09
N VAL A 393 -23.14 -7.72 -9.25
CA VAL A 393 -23.25 -8.09 -7.84
C VAL A 393 -22.93 -6.87 -6.99
N THR A 394 -23.68 -6.63 -5.93
CA THR A 394 -23.28 -5.70 -4.87
C THR A 394 -22.95 -6.49 -3.61
N SER A 395 -21.77 -6.27 -3.03
CA SER A 395 -21.29 -6.99 -1.85
C SER A 395 -20.46 -6.08 -0.94
N LYS A 396 -20.18 -6.50 0.30
CA LYS A 396 -19.09 -5.91 1.09
C LYS A 396 -17.76 -6.58 0.76
N ASP A 397 -17.80 -7.87 0.40
CA ASP A 397 -16.63 -8.70 0.15
C ASP A 397 -16.19 -8.64 -1.32
N SER A 398 -14.92 -8.30 -1.55
CA SER A 398 -14.32 -8.30 -2.89
C SER A 398 -14.20 -9.71 -3.49
N SER A 399 -14.13 -10.75 -2.66
CA SER A 399 -13.94 -12.15 -3.10
C SER A 399 -15.08 -12.67 -3.97
N ALA A 400 -16.26 -12.03 -3.93
CA ALA A 400 -17.34 -12.28 -4.88
C ALA A 400 -16.91 -12.10 -6.34
N GLY A 401 -15.89 -11.26 -6.61
CA GLY A 401 -15.25 -11.12 -7.92
C GLY A 401 -14.59 -12.42 -8.37
N ASP A 402 -13.80 -13.02 -7.49
CA ASP A 402 -13.05 -14.24 -7.78
C ASP A 402 -13.99 -15.43 -8.03
N ILE A 403 -15.04 -15.56 -7.21
CA ILE A 403 -16.01 -16.68 -7.30
C ILE A 403 -16.73 -16.71 -8.65
N ILE A 404 -17.18 -15.55 -9.14
CA ILE A 404 -17.95 -15.49 -10.40
C ILE A 404 -17.08 -15.11 -11.61
N GLY A 405 -15.77 -14.94 -11.41
CA GLY A 405 -14.83 -14.43 -12.41
C GLY A 405 -15.20 -13.03 -12.91
N ALA A 406 -15.61 -12.11 -12.04
CA ALA A 406 -15.99 -10.74 -12.38
C ALA A 406 -14.88 -9.73 -12.08
N GLU A 407 -14.92 -8.60 -12.79
CA GLU A 407 -14.13 -7.43 -12.42
C GLU A 407 -14.73 -6.80 -11.14
N ALA A 408 -13.92 -6.71 -10.08
CA ALA A 408 -14.32 -6.11 -8.81
C ALA A 408 -14.00 -4.60 -8.76
N LEU A 409 -15.03 -3.78 -8.66
CA LEU A 409 -14.96 -2.32 -8.59
C LEU A 409 -15.19 -1.84 -7.16
N HIS A 410 -14.16 -1.25 -6.53
CA HIS A 410 -14.28 -0.68 -5.19
C HIS A 410 -15.05 0.64 -5.21
N ILE A 411 -16.21 0.68 -4.58
CA ILE A 411 -16.97 1.91 -4.33
C ILE A 411 -16.49 2.52 -3.01
N LYS A 412 -15.60 3.50 -3.09
CA LYS A 412 -15.07 4.27 -1.94
C LYS A 412 -16.05 5.34 -1.46
N SER A 413 -15.92 5.83 -0.22
CA SER A 413 -16.60 7.07 0.23
C SER A 413 -16.22 8.27 -0.67
N PHE A 414 -17.04 9.32 -0.66
CA PHE A 414 -16.72 10.52 -1.43
C PHE A 414 -15.50 11.24 -0.87
N GLY A 415 -14.65 11.75 -1.75
CA GLY A 415 -13.64 12.74 -1.36
C GLY A 415 -14.31 14.04 -0.89
N LEU A 416 -13.53 14.97 -0.34
CA LEU A 416 -14.06 16.23 0.20
C LEU A 416 -14.88 17.01 -0.83
N ASP A 417 -14.36 17.18 -2.05
CA ASP A 417 -15.02 17.94 -3.12
C ASP A 417 -16.31 17.27 -3.62
N GLU A 418 -16.28 15.95 -3.81
CA GLU A 418 -17.44 15.18 -4.21
C GLU A 418 -18.53 15.22 -3.12
N GLY A 419 -18.14 15.02 -1.86
CA GLY A 419 -19.03 15.03 -0.71
C GLY A 419 -19.66 16.40 -0.47
N LEU A 420 -18.88 17.47 -0.64
CA LEU A 420 -19.36 18.85 -0.62
C LEU A 420 -20.39 19.10 -1.72
N SER A 421 -20.14 18.60 -2.93
CA SER A 421 -21.06 18.73 -4.06
C SER A 421 -22.39 18.01 -3.79
N VAL A 422 -22.34 16.80 -3.22
CA VAL A 422 -23.53 16.04 -2.80
C VAL A 422 -24.29 16.76 -1.69
N LEU A 423 -23.60 17.23 -0.64
CA LEU A 423 -24.21 17.96 0.46
C LEU A 423 -24.93 19.22 -0.04
N LYS A 424 -24.27 20.01 -0.89
CA LYS A 424 -24.85 21.21 -1.53
C LYS A 424 -26.12 20.88 -2.31
N PHE A 425 -26.05 19.84 -3.13
CA PHE A 425 -27.19 19.40 -3.93
C PHE A 425 -28.38 18.98 -3.06
N LEU A 426 -28.14 18.22 -1.97
CA LEU A 426 -29.20 17.72 -1.09
C LEU A 426 -29.80 18.79 -0.17
N LEU A 427 -29.02 19.78 0.26
CA LEU A 427 -29.53 20.89 1.07
C LEU A 427 -30.45 21.82 0.25
N LYS A 428 -30.44 21.74 -1.09
CA LYS A 428 -31.23 22.62 -2.00
C LYS A 428 -31.06 24.11 -1.71
N GLN A 429 -30.02 24.47 -0.96
CA GLN A 429 -29.68 25.80 -0.53
C GLN A 429 -28.38 26.16 -1.22
N SER A 430 -28.38 27.33 -1.84
CA SER A 430 -27.15 27.96 -2.29
C SER A 430 -26.30 28.26 -1.05
N ILE A 431 -25.28 27.43 -0.81
CA ILE A 431 -24.16 27.75 0.08
C ILE A 431 -23.43 28.94 -0.56
N ILE A 432 -23.91 30.15 -0.29
CA ILE A 432 -23.51 31.38 -1.00
C ILE A 432 -22.21 31.96 -0.42
N SER A 433 -21.93 31.76 0.88
CA SER A 433 -20.80 32.41 1.56
C SER A 433 -19.57 31.50 1.70
N PRO A 434 -18.34 32.08 1.74
CA PRO A 434 -17.12 31.34 2.07
C PRO A 434 -17.19 30.61 3.42
N GLU A 435 -17.89 31.20 4.40
CA GLU A 435 -18.05 30.62 5.73
C GLU A 435 -18.97 29.38 5.70
N ASP A 436 -20.08 29.43 4.96
CA ASP A 436 -20.95 28.26 4.82
C ASP A 436 -20.24 27.11 4.08
N ASN A 437 -19.36 27.43 3.11
CA ASN A 437 -18.51 26.44 2.45
C ASN A 437 -17.52 25.79 3.45
N ARG A 438 -16.90 26.58 4.34
CA ARG A 438 -16.00 26.08 5.38
C ARG A 438 -16.73 25.16 6.37
N LEU A 439 -17.94 25.54 6.80
CA LEU A 439 -18.77 24.72 7.69
C LEU A 439 -19.28 23.44 7.00
N ALA A 440 -19.62 23.52 5.72
CA ALA A 440 -19.98 22.35 4.91
C ALA A 440 -18.81 21.38 4.80
N ALA A 441 -17.59 21.89 4.58
CA ALA A 441 -16.38 21.07 4.48
C ALA A 441 -16.13 20.31 5.79
N GLN A 442 -16.19 21.02 6.93
CA GLN A 442 -16.08 20.41 8.26
C GLN A 442 -17.13 19.32 8.51
N LEU A 443 -18.37 19.55 8.06
CA LEU A 443 -19.42 18.54 8.18
C LEU A 443 -19.13 17.32 7.31
N VAL A 444 -18.71 17.50 6.06
CA VAL A 444 -18.38 16.39 5.15
C VAL A 444 -17.18 15.58 5.66
N GLU A 445 -16.11 16.26 6.09
CA GLU A 445 -14.94 15.62 6.72
C GLU A 445 -15.37 14.79 7.94
N ARG A 446 -16.24 15.36 8.78
CA ARG A 446 -16.76 14.66 9.96
C ARG A 446 -17.60 13.44 9.62
N LEU A 447 -18.32 13.46 8.50
CA LEU A 447 -19.09 12.32 8.00
C LEU A 447 -18.23 11.32 7.20
N GLY A 448 -16.94 11.62 7.00
CA GLY A 448 -16.01 10.79 6.23
C GLY A 448 -16.42 10.63 4.76
N GLY A 449 -17.19 11.57 4.22
CA GLY A 449 -17.70 11.47 2.85
C GLY A 449 -18.72 10.34 2.61
N LEU A 450 -19.24 9.69 3.67
CA LEU A 450 -20.17 8.57 3.52
C LEU A 450 -21.51 9.06 2.94
N PRO A 451 -21.94 8.59 1.76
CA PRO A 451 -23.15 9.07 1.09
C PRO A 451 -24.42 8.93 1.93
N LEU A 452 -24.61 7.79 2.60
CA LEU A 452 -25.74 7.58 3.49
C LEU A 452 -25.76 8.59 4.64
N ALA A 453 -24.61 8.88 5.23
CA ALA A 453 -24.50 9.83 6.33
C ALA A 453 -24.80 11.25 5.88
N ILE A 454 -24.26 11.66 4.73
CA ILE A 454 -24.53 12.96 4.12
C ILE A 454 -26.02 13.10 3.82
N ALA A 455 -26.66 12.07 3.26
CA ALA A 455 -28.08 12.11 2.95
C ALA A 455 -28.97 12.22 4.21
N GLN A 456 -28.68 11.42 5.23
CA GLN A 456 -29.42 11.44 6.50
C GLN A 456 -29.29 12.81 7.19
N VAL A 457 -28.06 13.34 7.28
CA VAL A 457 -27.80 14.64 7.89
C VAL A 457 -28.44 15.78 7.10
N SER A 458 -28.32 15.77 5.76
CA SER A 458 -28.96 16.77 4.89
C SER A 458 -30.48 16.76 5.06
N GLY A 459 -31.07 15.57 5.10
CA GLY A 459 -32.51 15.41 5.37
C GLY A 459 -32.90 16.00 6.73
N TYR A 460 -32.12 15.73 7.78
CA TYR A 460 -32.40 16.25 9.12
C TYR A 460 -32.30 17.78 9.15
N ILE A 461 -31.27 18.35 8.53
CA ILE A 461 -31.11 19.80 8.37
C ILE A 461 -32.33 20.39 7.67
N ASN A 462 -32.75 19.82 6.54
CA ASN A 462 -33.90 20.28 5.76
C ASN A 462 -35.22 20.17 6.54
N GLN A 463 -35.45 19.05 7.24
CA GLN A 463 -36.67 18.81 8.01
C GLN A 463 -36.81 19.80 9.17
N GLN A 464 -35.70 20.09 9.86
CA GLN A 464 -35.67 21.00 11.01
C GLN A 464 -35.39 22.46 10.62
N ARG A 465 -35.07 22.72 9.35
CA ARG A 465 -34.72 24.03 8.79
C ARG A 465 -33.54 24.72 9.49
N TYR A 466 -32.52 23.96 9.86
CA TYR A 466 -31.28 24.53 10.43
C TYR A 466 -30.39 25.14 9.34
N SER A 467 -29.66 26.21 9.68
CA SER A 467 -28.44 26.59 8.94
C SER A 467 -27.26 25.70 9.34
N LEU A 468 -26.20 25.67 8.52
CA LEU A 468 -24.97 24.92 8.87
C LEU A 468 -24.31 25.45 10.14
N LYS A 469 -24.35 26.77 10.36
CA LYS A 469 -23.83 27.44 11.55
C LYS A 469 -24.53 27.00 12.84
N GLU A 470 -25.85 26.79 12.77
CA GLU A 470 -26.63 26.29 13.92
C GLU A 470 -26.46 24.77 14.09
N PHE A 471 -26.42 24.04 12.99
CA PHE A 471 -26.43 22.59 13.01
C PHE A 471 -25.10 21.97 13.43
N LEU A 472 -23.96 22.48 12.96
CA LEU A 472 -22.67 21.85 13.20
C LEU A 472 -22.34 21.73 14.72
N PRO A 473 -22.52 22.77 15.56
CA PRO A 473 -22.38 22.63 17.01
C PRO A 473 -23.36 21.63 17.64
N LEU A 474 -24.60 21.57 17.13
CA LEU A 474 -25.61 20.60 17.59
C LEU A 474 -25.18 19.16 17.27
N TYR A 475 -24.66 18.94 16.06
CA TYR A 475 -24.16 17.66 15.61
C TYR A 475 -22.97 17.20 16.46
N HIS A 476 -22.01 18.07 16.76
CA HIS A 476 -20.89 17.75 17.65
C HIS A 476 -21.35 17.31 19.05
N LYS A 477 -22.38 17.96 19.60
CA LYS A 477 -22.93 17.62 20.93
C LYS A 477 -23.79 16.36 20.93
N ASN A 478 -24.44 16.02 19.81
CA ASN A 478 -25.50 15.01 19.77
C ASN A 478 -25.34 14.00 18.63
N THR A 479 -24.10 13.72 18.20
CA THR A 479 -23.84 12.88 17.02
C THR A 479 -24.59 11.54 17.09
N ALA A 480 -24.61 10.86 18.23
CA ALA A 480 -25.36 9.61 18.41
C ALA A 480 -26.86 9.75 18.13
N LYS A 481 -27.49 10.78 18.72
CA LYS A 481 -28.93 11.03 18.56
C LYS A 481 -29.27 11.40 17.13
N VAL A 482 -28.40 12.12 16.42
CA VAL A 482 -28.62 12.45 15.01
C VAL A 482 -28.46 11.21 14.14
N ASN A 483 -27.42 10.41 14.38
CA ASN A 483 -27.11 9.21 13.60
C ASN A 483 -28.15 8.10 13.77
N GLN A 484 -28.89 8.07 14.88
CA GLN A 484 -30.01 7.14 15.11
C GLN A 484 -31.36 7.63 14.54
N LYS A 485 -31.49 8.90 14.15
CA LYS A 485 -32.77 9.43 13.65
C LYS A 485 -33.01 9.05 12.20
N ARG A 486 -34.12 8.36 11.96
CA ARG A 486 -34.65 8.15 10.61
C ARG A 486 -35.18 9.48 10.05
N VAL A 487 -34.88 9.76 8.79
CA VAL A 487 -35.41 10.93 8.10
C VAL A 487 -36.10 10.49 6.80
N GLY A 488 -37.43 10.70 6.74
CA GLY A 488 -38.24 10.48 5.54
C GLY A 488 -38.95 9.11 5.46
N LYS A 489 -40.05 9.04 4.67
CA LYS A 489 -40.69 7.81 4.21
C LYS A 489 -40.15 7.50 2.82
N GLY A 490 -39.13 6.63 2.72
CA GLY A 490 -38.54 6.27 1.43
C GLY A 490 -37.44 5.20 1.51
N SER A 491 -37.84 3.94 1.33
CA SER A 491 -37.08 2.77 0.83
C SER A 491 -35.75 2.32 1.46
N TYR A 492 -35.12 3.02 2.40
CA TYR A 492 -33.95 2.49 3.13
C TYR A 492 -34.16 2.57 4.64
N ASP A 493 -34.33 1.41 5.28
CA ASP A 493 -34.75 1.29 6.69
C ASP A 493 -33.59 1.39 7.71
N HIS A 494 -32.35 1.54 7.23
CA HIS A 494 -31.15 1.62 8.06
C HIS A 494 -30.71 3.06 8.32
N THR A 495 -30.25 3.32 9.54
CA THR A 495 -29.61 4.58 9.94
C THR A 495 -28.10 4.40 9.93
N ILE A 496 -27.30 5.48 10.01
CA ILE A 496 -25.83 5.37 10.13
C ILE A 496 -25.41 4.34 11.19
N SER A 497 -26.14 4.25 12.31
CA SER A 497 -25.83 3.32 13.40
C SER A 497 -26.11 1.86 13.06
N THR A 498 -27.22 1.54 12.38
CA THR A 498 -27.63 0.14 12.18
C THR A 498 -26.94 -0.57 11.02
N VAL A 499 -26.13 0.13 10.22
CA VAL A 499 -25.50 -0.43 9.00
C VAL A 499 -24.35 -1.38 9.32
N TRP A 500 -23.70 -1.23 10.47
CA TRP A 500 -22.53 -2.03 10.88
C TRP A 500 -22.75 -2.89 12.13
N GLU A 501 -23.86 -2.69 12.86
CA GLU A 501 -24.14 -3.41 14.12
C GLU A 501 -24.09 -4.93 13.95
N LEU A 502 -24.71 -5.45 12.88
CA LEU A 502 -24.68 -6.89 12.58
C LEU A 502 -23.28 -7.39 12.23
N ASP A 503 -22.44 -6.57 11.58
CA ASP A 503 -21.06 -6.95 11.29
C ASP A 503 -20.27 -7.02 12.61
N PHE A 504 -20.48 -6.07 13.52
CA PHE A 504 -19.80 -6.04 14.82
C PHE A 504 -20.11 -7.25 15.69
N GLU A 505 -21.34 -7.77 15.65
CA GLU A 505 -21.76 -8.95 16.42
C GLU A 505 -21.20 -10.27 15.86
N ARG A 506 -20.83 -10.30 14.58
CA ARG A 506 -20.36 -11.51 13.88
C ARG A 506 -18.84 -11.68 13.87
N LEU A 507 -18.09 -10.65 14.27
CA LEU A 507 -16.63 -10.71 14.24
C LEU A 507 -16.08 -11.70 15.27
N PRO A 508 -15.09 -12.53 14.90
CA PRO A 508 -14.30 -13.31 15.86
C PRO A 508 -13.63 -12.43 16.92
N GLU A 509 -13.14 -13.06 17.99
CA GLU A 509 -12.52 -12.36 19.11
C GLU A 509 -11.25 -11.59 18.70
N GLU A 510 -10.35 -12.19 17.91
CA GLU A 510 -9.14 -11.50 17.46
C GLU A 510 -9.47 -10.33 16.53
N ALA A 511 -10.41 -10.52 15.60
CA ALA A 511 -10.86 -9.47 14.69
C ALA A 511 -11.54 -8.31 15.45
N THR A 512 -12.32 -8.62 16.48
CA THR A 512 -12.95 -7.63 17.37
C THR A 512 -11.90 -6.84 18.14
N THR A 513 -10.89 -7.53 18.67
CA THR A 513 -9.78 -6.91 19.41
C THR A 513 -8.95 -5.99 18.50
N LEU A 514 -8.63 -6.45 17.29
CA LEU A 514 -7.93 -5.65 16.28
C LEU A 514 -8.76 -4.42 15.88
N ARG A 515 -10.06 -4.58 15.58
CA ARG A 515 -10.96 -3.46 15.25
C ARG A 515 -10.97 -2.40 16.36
N ASN A 516 -11.04 -2.83 17.62
CA ASN A 516 -11.07 -1.93 18.76
C ASN A 516 -9.76 -1.15 18.89
N LEU A 517 -8.61 -1.78 18.63
CA LEU A 517 -7.31 -1.10 18.57
C LEU A 517 -7.25 -0.09 17.41
N LEU A 518 -7.64 -0.51 16.19
CA LEU A 518 -7.66 0.37 15.01
C LEU A 518 -8.59 1.59 15.18
N ALA A 519 -9.59 1.52 16.06
CA ALA A 519 -10.47 2.64 16.35
C ALA A 519 -9.76 3.83 17.01
N PHE A 520 -8.59 3.62 17.62
CA PHE A 520 -7.78 4.65 18.29
C PHE A 520 -6.55 5.11 17.47
N LEU A 521 -6.35 4.56 16.28
CA LEU A 521 -5.32 5.01 15.32
C LEU A 521 -5.93 5.97 14.30
N ASP A 522 -5.11 6.82 13.68
CA ASP A 522 -5.55 7.62 12.53
C ASP A 522 -6.31 6.75 11.50
N PRO A 523 -7.47 7.20 10.99
CA PRO A 523 -8.32 6.41 10.09
C PRO A 523 -7.64 5.98 8.80
N ASP A 524 -6.58 6.67 8.38
CA ASP A 524 -5.91 6.47 7.10
C ASP A 524 -4.45 6.00 7.32
N SER A 525 -3.86 5.38 6.31
CA SER A 525 -2.42 5.01 6.26
C SER A 525 -1.88 4.19 7.45
N ILE A 526 -2.67 3.27 8.00
CA ILE A 526 -2.24 2.41 9.11
C ILE A 526 -1.34 1.28 8.56
N HIS A 527 -0.06 1.28 8.92
CA HIS A 527 0.90 0.30 8.39
C HIS A 527 0.86 -1.03 9.16
N ASP A 528 0.81 -2.15 8.45
CA ASP A 528 0.91 -3.50 9.05
C ASP A 528 2.21 -3.64 9.86
N SER A 529 3.33 -3.10 9.35
CA SER A 529 4.64 -3.15 10.01
C SER A 529 4.65 -2.42 11.37
N MET A 530 3.97 -1.28 11.49
CA MET A 530 3.85 -0.54 12.75
C MET A 530 3.10 -1.36 13.80
N ILE A 531 2.02 -2.04 13.40
CA ILE A 531 1.23 -2.89 14.30
C ILE A 531 2.04 -4.13 14.72
N LEU A 532 2.69 -4.80 13.77
CA LEU A 532 3.48 -6.01 14.03
C LEU A 532 4.70 -5.73 14.90
N GLU A 533 5.44 -4.64 14.64
CA GLU A 533 6.62 -4.28 15.43
C GLU A 533 6.22 -3.84 16.85
N GLY A 534 5.31 -2.87 16.97
CA GLY A 534 4.89 -2.31 18.25
C GLY A 534 4.02 -3.24 19.09
N GLY A 535 3.20 -4.08 18.43
CA GLY A 535 2.26 -4.99 19.09
C GLY A 535 2.91 -6.21 19.74
N ARG A 536 4.21 -6.48 19.50
CA ARG A 536 4.97 -7.48 20.26
C ARG A 536 4.98 -7.24 21.77
N ALA A 537 4.83 -5.98 22.19
CA ALA A 537 4.71 -5.63 23.60
C ALA A 537 3.32 -5.95 24.19
N LEU A 538 2.33 -6.26 23.35
CA LEU A 538 0.93 -6.50 23.72
C LEU A 538 0.53 -7.98 23.72
N LEU A 539 1.45 -8.90 23.44
CA LEU A 539 1.13 -10.32 23.22
C LEU A 539 0.35 -10.97 24.39
N ASN A 540 0.61 -10.51 25.61
CA ASN A 540 -0.06 -11.02 26.82
C ASN A 540 -1.39 -10.31 27.13
N ASP A 541 -1.75 -9.25 26.40
CA ASP A 541 -2.92 -8.39 26.65
C ASP A 541 -4.09 -8.67 25.71
N GLY A 542 -4.15 -9.89 25.17
CA GLY A 542 -5.16 -10.32 24.19
C GLY A 542 -4.77 -10.06 22.73
N PHE A 543 -3.51 -9.72 22.47
CA PHE A 543 -2.97 -9.48 21.12
C PHE A 543 -1.97 -10.56 20.66
N ALA A 544 -2.10 -11.79 21.17
CA ALA A 544 -1.21 -12.89 20.81
C ALA A 544 -1.12 -13.12 19.29
N PHE A 545 -2.23 -12.91 18.57
CA PHE A 545 -2.31 -13.01 17.10
C PHE A 545 -1.44 -11.99 16.35
N ILE A 546 -0.93 -10.93 17.00
CA ILE A 546 0.02 -9.98 16.39
C ILE A 546 1.45 -10.56 16.38
N GLY A 547 1.72 -11.60 17.18
CA GLY A 547 3.04 -12.22 17.28
C GLY A 547 3.48 -12.98 16.02
N ASP A 548 2.53 -13.37 15.17
CA ASP A 548 2.75 -14.09 13.92
C ASP A 548 2.04 -13.36 12.76
N GLU A 549 2.72 -13.25 11.62
CA GLU A 549 2.19 -12.51 10.46
C GLU A 549 0.97 -13.19 9.81
N MET A 550 0.89 -14.53 9.88
CA MET A 550 -0.25 -15.28 9.36
C MET A 550 -1.45 -15.13 10.29
N ASP A 551 -1.26 -15.28 11.60
CA ASP A 551 -2.33 -15.07 12.59
C ASP A 551 -2.90 -13.64 12.53
N PHE A 552 -2.03 -12.64 12.32
CA PHE A 552 -2.45 -11.25 12.12
C PHE A 552 -3.26 -11.09 10.84
N ALA A 553 -2.87 -11.76 9.75
CA ALA A 553 -3.62 -11.76 8.50
C ALA A 553 -4.99 -12.46 8.65
N GLU A 554 -5.07 -13.55 9.43
CA GLU A 554 -6.31 -14.24 9.75
C GLU A 554 -7.25 -13.35 10.59
N ALA A 555 -6.74 -12.69 11.63
CA ALA A 555 -7.50 -11.74 12.44
C ALA A 555 -8.01 -10.53 11.63
N LYS A 556 -7.26 -10.11 10.61
CA LYS A 556 -7.63 -9.01 9.70
C LYS A 556 -8.69 -9.42 8.66
N THR A 557 -8.72 -10.68 8.24
CA THR A 557 -9.56 -11.15 7.13
C THR A 557 -11.06 -10.85 7.32
N PRO A 558 -11.68 -11.11 8.49
CA PRO A 558 -13.08 -10.75 8.72
C PRO A 558 -13.38 -9.25 8.60
N LEU A 559 -12.41 -8.39 8.95
CA LEU A 559 -12.55 -6.93 8.86
C LEU A 559 -12.52 -6.45 7.40
N LEU A 560 -11.71 -7.09 6.56
CA LEU A 560 -11.64 -6.82 5.12
C LEU A 560 -12.89 -7.32 4.39
N ARG A 561 -13.34 -8.55 4.68
CA ARG A 561 -14.55 -9.13 4.06
C ARG A 561 -15.82 -8.34 4.39
N SER A 562 -15.91 -7.80 5.60
CA SER A 562 -17.00 -6.91 6.01
C SER A 562 -16.83 -5.46 5.51
N ALA A 563 -15.71 -5.15 4.85
CA ALA A 563 -15.32 -3.81 4.42
C ALA A 563 -15.31 -2.76 5.56
N LEU A 564 -15.19 -3.19 6.81
CA LEU A 564 -15.02 -2.31 7.97
C LEU A 564 -13.61 -1.69 7.97
N VAL A 565 -12.65 -2.43 7.43
CA VAL A 565 -11.29 -2.00 7.12
C VAL A 565 -11.07 -2.18 5.62
N ASP A 566 -10.38 -1.25 4.99
CA ASP A 566 -9.89 -1.36 3.61
C ASP A 566 -8.36 -1.46 3.60
N ARG A 567 -7.79 -2.08 2.56
CA ARG A 567 -6.34 -2.23 2.39
C ARG A 567 -5.92 -1.75 1.01
N CYS A 568 -4.98 -0.82 0.96
CA CYS A 568 -4.33 -0.42 -0.27
C CYS A 568 -3.27 -1.45 -0.65
N TYR A 569 -3.40 -2.09 -1.83
CA TYR A 569 -2.43 -3.08 -2.30
C TYR A 569 -1.07 -2.47 -2.68
N GLU A 570 -1.06 -1.20 -3.12
CA GLU A 570 0.15 -0.51 -3.58
C GLU A 570 1.06 -0.12 -2.41
N THR A 571 0.47 0.40 -1.34
CA THR A 571 1.20 0.89 -0.15
C THR A 571 1.20 -0.11 1.00
N GLY A 572 0.36 -1.15 0.96
CA GLY A 572 0.21 -2.13 2.05
C GLY A 572 -0.52 -1.59 3.29
N THR A 573 -1.07 -0.37 3.24
CA THR A 573 -1.67 0.31 4.38
C THR A 573 -3.15 -0.01 4.54
N LEU A 574 -3.61 -0.07 5.79
CA LEU A 574 -5.01 -0.21 6.17
C LEU A 574 -5.66 1.17 6.34
N SER A 575 -6.98 1.20 6.18
CA SER A 575 -7.81 2.34 6.56
C SER A 575 -9.10 1.86 7.20
N ILE A 576 -9.62 2.65 8.14
CA ILE A 576 -10.88 2.40 8.83
C ILE A 576 -11.72 3.67 8.78
N HIS A 577 -12.99 3.53 8.39
CA HIS A 577 -13.83 4.69 8.19
C HIS A 577 -14.10 5.42 9.53
N ARG A 578 -13.96 6.75 9.56
CA ARG A 578 -14.11 7.60 10.77
C ARG A 578 -15.41 7.34 11.56
N LEU A 579 -16.53 7.14 10.86
CA LEU A 579 -17.81 6.81 11.51
C LEU A 579 -17.87 5.39 12.08
N VAL A 580 -17.11 4.44 11.52
CA VAL A 580 -16.94 3.09 12.07
C VAL A 580 -16.15 3.18 13.37
N GLN A 581 -15.01 3.89 13.38
CA GLN A 581 -14.22 4.13 14.60
C GLN A 581 -15.08 4.76 15.71
N GLU A 582 -15.87 5.78 15.37
CA GLU A 582 -16.79 6.42 16.31
C GLU A 582 -17.86 5.46 16.84
N ALA A 583 -18.40 4.58 16.01
CA ALA A 583 -19.35 3.56 16.45
C ALA A 583 -18.70 2.57 17.42
N VAL A 584 -17.48 2.12 17.13
CA VAL A 584 -16.71 1.21 17.98
C VAL A 584 -16.39 1.83 19.34
N ILE A 585 -15.84 3.04 19.37
CA ILE A 585 -15.50 3.71 20.65
C ILE A 585 -16.75 3.87 21.53
N ARG A 586 -17.92 4.12 20.92
CA ARG A 586 -19.17 4.24 21.68
C ARG A 586 -19.62 2.95 22.35
N THR A 587 -19.44 1.81 21.70
CA THR A 587 -19.86 0.52 22.24
C THR A 587 -18.94 0.06 23.38
N LEU A 588 -17.70 0.54 23.41
CA LEU A 588 -16.76 0.26 24.50
C LEU A 588 -17.19 0.96 25.79
N ALA A 589 -17.16 0.20 26.90
CA ALA A 589 -17.29 0.75 28.24
C ALA A 589 -16.07 1.63 28.58
N GLU A 590 -16.20 2.53 29.56
CA GLU A 590 -15.11 3.43 29.97
C GLU A 590 -13.80 2.69 30.31
N PRO A 591 -13.79 1.58 31.08
CA PRO A 591 -12.56 0.85 31.36
C PRO A 591 -11.93 0.24 30.10
N GLU A 592 -12.75 -0.19 29.13
CA GLU A 592 -12.24 -0.74 27.87
C GLU A 592 -11.65 0.34 26.97
N ARG A 593 -12.25 1.54 26.94
CA ARG A 593 -11.66 2.68 26.21
C ARG A 593 -10.29 3.02 26.75
N THR A 594 -10.14 3.10 28.07
CA THR A 594 -8.84 3.33 28.71
C THR A 594 -7.86 2.20 28.37
N ARG A 595 -8.29 0.93 28.47
CA ARG A 595 -7.45 -0.22 28.08
C ARG A 595 -6.93 -0.10 26.64
N PHE A 596 -7.80 0.19 25.66
CA PHE A 596 -7.37 0.29 24.26
C PHE A 596 -6.53 1.54 23.98
N VAL A 597 -6.76 2.64 24.69
CA VAL A 597 -5.84 3.80 24.68
C VAL A 597 -4.47 3.40 25.19
N ASP A 598 -4.37 2.71 26.33
CA ASP A 598 -3.09 2.25 26.90
C ASP A 598 -2.39 1.25 25.97
N CYS A 599 -3.14 0.34 25.34
CA CYS A 599 -2.59 -0.56 24.33
C CYS A 599 -2.04 0.20 23.11
N THR A 600 -2.74 1.24 22.66
CA THR A 600 -2.29 2.09 21.54
C THR A 600 -1.03 2.88 21.91
N ILE A 601 -0.95 3.42 23.13
CA ILE A 601 0.24 4.11 23.66
C ILE A 601 1.43 3.15 23.67
N THR A 602 1.24 1.94 24.20
CA THR A 602 2.29 0.91 24.25
C THR A 602 2.75 0.52 22.85
N LEU A 603 1.82 0.28 21.92
CA LEU A 603 2.14 -0.07 20.54
C LEU A 603 2.98 1.01 19.86
N LEU A 604 2.54 2.27 19.92
CA LEU A 604 3.24 3.38 19.28
C LEU A 604 4.59 3.69 19.97
N SER A 605 4.70 3.46 21.28
CA SER A 605 5.94 3.73 22.04
C SER A 605 7.04 2.71 21.77
N ASN A 606 6.71 1.45 21.49
CA ASN A 606 7.70 0.38 21.29
C ASN A 606 8.43 0.45 19.95
N SER A 607 8.01 1.33 19.05
CA SER A 607 8.74 1.59 17.80
C SER A 607 10.01 2.44 18.01
N PHE A 608 10.23 2.99 19.21
CA PHE A 608 11.30 3.94 19.49
C PHE A 608 11.92 3.71 20.89
N PRO A 609 13.18 4.13 21.14
CA PRO A 609 13.80 4.08 22.46
C PRO A 609 13.16 5.07 23.45
N ASN A 610 13.18 4.74 24.75
CA ASN A 610 12.68 5.63 25.81
C ASN A 610 13.60 6.85 26.01
N SER A 611 13.01 8.04 25.85
CA SER A 611 13.73 9.32 25.84
C SER A 611 13.89 9.98 27.21
N TRP A 612 13.23 9.46 28.25
CA TRP A 612 13.30 9.99 29.62
C TRP A 612 14.24 9.19 30.52
N GLY A 613 14.54 7.93 30.16
CA GLY A 613 15.47 7.07 30.91
C GLY A 613 16.93 7.17 30.46
N VAL A 614 17.18 7.68 29.26
CA VAL A 614 18.52 7.78 28.66
C VAL A 614 18.62 9.14 27.95
N VAL A 615 19.80 9.76 27.99
CA VAL A 615 20.08 10.92 27.14
C VAL A 615 20.18 10.41 25.69
N ALA A 616 19.03 10.41 25.02
CA ALA A 616 18.94 10.10 23.61
C ALA A 616 19.41 11.33 22.82
N GLY A 617 20.43 11.16 21.98
CA GLY A 617 20.83 12.18 21.01
C GLY A 617 19.81 12.30 19.88
N HIS A 618 20.23 12.83 18.73
CA HIS A 618 19.33 12.97 17.59
C HIS A 618 18.74 11.62 17.14
N GLN A 619 17.45 11.62 16.76
CA GLN A 619 16.70 10.41 16.41
C GLN A 619 16.47 10.24 14.89
N TYR A 620 17.33 10.86 14.07
CA TYR A 620 17.26 10.80 12.61
C TYR A 620 17.23 9.39 11.99
N PRO A 621 17.90 8.34 12.54
CA PRO A 621 17.79 7.00 11.98
C PRO A 621 16.38 6.41 12.09
N ALA A 622 15.50 7.01 12.89
CA ALA A 622 14.13 6.59 13.11
C ALA A 622 13.09 7.56 12.51
N TRP A 623 13.49 8.59 11.75
CA TRP A 623 12.57 9.59 11.20
C TRP A 623 11.43 9.00 10.38
N ASP A 624 11.70 8.00 9.53
CA ASP A 624 10.66 7.32 8.74
C ASP A 624 9.58 6.69 9.64
N LYS A 625 9.99 6.12 10.78
CA LYS A 625 9.05 5.58 11.77
C LYS A 625 8.25 6.69 12.46
N TYR A 626 8.90 7.81 12.78
CA TYR A 626 8.21 8.97 13.38
C TYR A 626 7.15 9.53 12.43
N GLU A 627 7.47 9.64 11.15
CA GLU A 627 6.55 10.13 10.12
C GLU A 627 5.30 9.23 10.02
N ILE A 628 5.47 7.91 10.09
CA ILE A 628 4.37 6.95 10.14
C ILE A 628 3.54 7.10 11.43
N CYS A 629 4.20 7.23 12.60
CA CYS A 629 3.50 7.26 13.90
C CYS A 629 2.83 8.60 14.23
N LEU A 630 3.35 9.73 13.74
CA LEU A 630 2.91 11.07 14.12
C LEU A 630 1.40 11.30 13.90
N PRO A 631 0.80 10.99 12.73
CA PRO A 631 -0.65 11.12 12.54
C PRO A 631 -1.45 10.32 13.56
N HIS A 632 -1.02 9.09 13.87
CA HIS A 632 -1.70 8.23 14.84
C HIS A 632 -1.62 8.79 16.27
N VAL A 633 -0.49 9.38 16.68
CA VAL A 633 -0.38 10.04 18.00
C VAL A 633 -1.27 11.27 18.07
N ILE A 634 -1.28 12.11 17.03
CA ILE A 634 -2.17 13.29 16.95
C ILE A 634 -3.64 12.86 17.05
N PHE A 635 -4.02 11.82 16.31
CA PHE A 635 -5.38 11.28 16.34
C PHE A 635 -5.74 10.72 17.72
N LEU A 636 -4.82 10.00 18.37
CA LEU A 636 -5.03 9.45 19.71
C LEU A 636 -5.27 10.57 20.75
N ILE A 637 -4.48 11.65 20.71
CA ILE A 637 -4.71 12.84 21.55
C ILE A 637 -6.13 13.38 21.33
N GLN A 638 -6.55 13.54 20.07
CA GLN A 638 -7.89 14.03 19.74
C GLN A 638 -9.00 13.09 20.25
N GLN A 639 -8.80 11.77 20.20
CA GLN A 639 -9.77 10.83 20.76
C GLN A 639 -9.85 10.92 22.29
N CYS A 640 -8.71 11.00 22.98
CA CYS A 640 -8.68 11.17 24.44
C CYS A 640 -9.40 12.46 24.86
N GLU A 641 -9.12 13.59 24.21
CA GLU A 641 -9.79 14.87 24.47
C GLU A 641 -11.30 14.79 24.18
N ARG A 642 -11.68 14.23 23.03
CA ARG A 642 -13.07 14.15 22.57
C ARG A 642 -13.95 13.28 23.47
N TRP A 643 -13.42 12.14 23.90
CA TRP A 643 -14.14 11.16 24.70
C TRP A 643 -13.88 11.30 26.20
N ASN A 644 -13.08 12.30 26.59
CA ASN A 644 -12.63 12.53 27.96
C ASN A 644 -12.01 11.27 28.59
N ILE A 645 -11.16 10.57 27.83
CA ILE A 645 -10.48 9.36 28.29
C ILE A 645 -9.18 9.78 28.96
N GLN A 646 -8.98 9.30 30.20
CA GLN A 646 -7.72 9.44 30.92
C GLN A 646 -6.93 8.14 30.76
N PRO A 647 -5.71 8.18 30.17
CA PRO A 647 -4.82 7.03 30.14
C PRO A 647 -4.48 6.56 31.56
N SER A 648 -4.26 5.25 31.74
CA SER A 648 -3.88 4.71 33.05
C SER A 648 -2.48 5.15 33.47
N ASP A 649 -1.59 5.38 32.49
CA ASP A 649 -0.25 5.93 32.68
C ASP A 649 -0.11 7.27 31.92
N PRO A 650 -0.50 8.40 32.53
CA PRO A 650 -0.32 9.72 31.92
C PRO A 650 1.13 10.07 31.64
N LYS A 651 2.08 9.47 32.38
CA LYS A 651 3.51 9.66 32.19
C LYS A 651 3.96 9.02 30.88
N ALA A 652 3.56 7.77 30.61
CA ALA A 652 3.85 7.09 29.35
C ALA A 652 3.24 7.81 28.14
N PHE A 653 2.00 8.30 28.25
CA PHE A 653 1.38 9.04 27.16
C PHE A 653 2.10 10.36 26.86
N SER A 654 2.44 11.10 27.92
CA SER A 654 3.19 12.36 27.81
C SER A 654 4.58 12.15 27.20
N GLU A 655 5.21 11.03 27.50
CA GLU A 655 6.51 10.65 26.95
C GLU A 655 6.42 10.35 25.44
N LEU A 656 5.39 9.63 24.99
CA LEU A 656 5.12 9.41 23.57
C LEU A 656 4.89 10.73 22.81
N ILE A 657 4.11 11.65 23.38
CA ILE A 657 3.87 12.99 22.81
C ILE A 657 5.17 13.79 22.74
N PHE A 658 6.01 13.71 23.78
CA PHE A 658 7.32 14.36 23.80
C PHE A 658 8.24 13.84 22.68
N ARG A 659 8.24 12.53 22.41
CA ARG A 659 9.03 11.96 21.29
C ARG A 659 8.59 12.51 19.94
N MET A 660 7.28 12.66 19.72
CA MET A 660 6.75 13.29 18.50
C MET A 660 7.16 14.76 18.40
N ALA A 661 7.10 15.50 19.51
CA ALA A 661 7.56 16.89 19.54
C ALA A 661 9.06 17.03 19.28
N TRP A 662 9.88 16.09 19.76
CA TRP A 662 11.31 16.04 19.48
C TRP A 662 11.58 15.83 17.98
N TYR A 663 10.87 14.88 17.36
CA TYR A 663 10.93 14.68 15.91
C TYR A 663 10.57 15.97 15.15
N LEU A 664 9.46 16.62 15.49
CA LEU A 664 9.05 17.88 14.87
C LEU A 664 10.09 19.00 15.03
N TYR A 665 10.73 19.09 16.21
CA TYR A 665 11.85 20.01 16.43
C TYR A 665 13.02 19.71 15.49
N GLU A 666 13.41 18.44 15.35
CA GLU A 666 14.46 18.04 14.41
C GLU A 666 14.09 18.33 12.95
N ARG A 667 12.79 18.31 12.61
CA ARG A 667 12.26 18.66 11.29
C ARG A 667 11.99 20.17 11.11
N GLU A 668 12.39 21.01 12.06
CA GLU A 668 12.16 22.47 12.07
C GLU A 668 10.69 22.91 12.12
N GLN A 669 9.79 22.01 12.49
CA GLN A 669 8.37 22.29 12.70
C GLN A 669 8.14 22.74 14.15
N TYR A 670 8.74 23.89 14.47
CA TYR A 670 8.86 24.41 15.84
C TYR A 670 7.53 24.75 16.51
N ASP A 671 6.57 25.29 15.75
CA ASP A 671 5.28 25.71 16.31
C ASP A 671 4.40 24.49 16.62
N GLU A 672 4.41 23.49 15.74
CA GLU A 672 3.76 22.20 15.94
C GLU A 672 4.37 21.44 17.12
N ALA A 673 5.71 21.44 17.23
CA ALA A 673 6.43 20.86 18.36
C ALA A 673 6.01 21.51 19.69
N ARG A 674 5.92 22.85 19.74
CA ARG A 674 5.47 23.58 20.94
C ARG A 674 4.04 23.22 21.33
N GLU A 675 3.14 23.10 20.36
CA GLU A 675 1.74 22.72 20.62
C GLU A 675 1.65 21.29 21.17
N LEU A 676 2.40 20.32 20.62
CA LEU A 676 2.46 18.97 21.19
C LEU A 676 3.04 18.96 22.60
N LEU A 677 4.11 19.72 22.88
CA LEU A 677 4.67 19.83 24.23
C LEU A 677 3.65 20.36 25.24
N LYS A 678 2.87 21.36 24.85
CA LYS A 678 1.80 21.92 25.70
C LYS A 678 0.73 20.87 26.02
N ARG A 679 0.33 20.07 25.03
CA ARG A 679 -0.64 18.98 25.23
C ARG A 679 -0.07 17.87 26.12
N GLY A 680 1.16 17.43 25.88
CA GLY A 680 1.84 16.44 26.72
C GLY A 680 1.95 16.87 28.18
N LEU A 681 2.32 18.14 28.43
CA LEU A 681 2.37 18.68 29.79
C LEU A 681 1.02 18.66 30.51
N SER A 682 -0.09 18.79 29.79
CA SER A 682 -1.42 18.77 30.39
C SER A 682 -1.80 17.40 30.97
N TYR A 683 -1.24 16.31 30.42
CA TYR A 683 -1.42 14.95 30.92
C TYR A 683 -0.46 14.62 32.09
N LEU A 684 0.80 15.08 32.00
CA LEU A 684 1.83 14.76 32.99
C LEU A 684 1.54 15.32 34.40
N GLY A 685 0.87 16.47 34.50
CA GLY A 685 0.63 17.12 35.80
C GLY A 685 1.90 17.62 36.50
N GLN A 686 1.78 18.09 37.75
CA GLN A 686 2.89 18.70 38.49
C GLN A 686 3.81 17.70 39.22
N GLU A 687 3.39 16.45 39.40
CA GLU A 687 4.06 15.48 40.27
C GLU A 687 5.35 14.87 39.67
N HIS A 688 5.53 14.95 38.35
CA HIS A 688 6.65 14.34 37.65
C HIS A 688 7.75 15.36 37.28
N GLU A 689 8.35 15.99 38.30
CA GLU A 689 9.34 17.06 38.13
C GLU A 689 10.50 16.69 37.18
N LEU A 690 11.03 15.46 37.26
CA LEU A 690 12.14 15.03 36.40
C LEU A 690 11.73 14.96 34.92
N SER A 691 10.56 14.40 34.61
CA SER A 691 10.02 14.34 33.24
C SER A 691 9.74 15.74 32.68
N GLN A 692 9.27 16.68 33.51
CA GLN A 692 9.09 18.07 33.09
C GLN A 692 10.41 18.73 32.67
N THR A 693 11.55 18.30 33.23
CA THR A 693 12.84 18.85 32.80
C THR A 693 13.16 18.52 31.35
N CYS A 694 12.75 17.36 30.82
CA CYS A 694 12.92 17.01 29.41
C CYS A 694 12.11 17.97 28.51
N VAL A 695 10.87 18.28 28.91
CA VAL A 695 10.03 19.25 28.19
C VAL A 695 10.64 20.66 28.23
N LEU A 696 11.11 21.11 29.40
CA LEU A 696 11.78 22.41 29.53
C LEU A 696 13.03 22.50 28.66
N MET A 697 13.81 21.42 28.57
CA MET A 697 14.98 21.37 27.68
C MET A 697 14.57 21.52 26.22
N LEU A 698 13.56 20.78 25.73
CA LEU A 698 13.12 20.92 24.34
C LEU A 698 12.52 22.29 24.04
N GLN A 699 11.74 22.87 24.97
CA GLN A 699 11.27 24.26 24.86
C GLN A 699 12.44 25.24 24.74
N GLY A 700 13.49 25.05 25.56
CA GLY A 700 14.68 25.88 25.51
C GLY A 700 15.45 25.74 24.19
N PHE A 701 15.54 24.53 23.63
CA PHE A 701 16.17 24.32 22.32
C PHE A 701 15.36 24.99 21.20
N ILE A 702 14.03 24.86 21.19
CA ILE A 702 13.15 25.55 20.23
C ILE A 702 13.30 27.07 20.39
N ASP A 703 13.32 27.60 21.62
CA ASP A 703 13.55 29.02 21.87
C ASP A 703 14.92 29.47 21.35
N LEU A 704 15.97 28.67 21.52
CA LEU A 704 17.31 28.99 21.04
C LEU A 704 17.36 29.04 19.50
N ASP A 705 16.87 28.00 18.82
CA ASP A 705 16.83 27.91 17.35
C ASP A 705 15.99 29.04 16.70
N THR A 706 14.96 29.51 17.41
CA THR A 706 14.12 30.65 17.00
C THR A 706 14.64 32.02 17.47
N ASN A 707 15.93 32.09 17.87
CA ASN A 707 16.65 33.28 18.33
C ASN A 707 16.03 33.98 19.56
N ARG A 708 15.33 33.23 20.43
CA ARG A 708 14.80 33.66 21.74
C ARG A 708 15.73 33.20 22.86
N ILE A 709 16.96 33.72 22.87
CA ILE A 709 18.06 33.23 23.71
C ILE A 709 17.77 33.37 25.22
N MET A 710 17.14 34.48 25.66
CA MET A 710 16.84 34.71 27.08
C MET A 710 15.78 33.74 27.64
N PRO A 711 14.62 33.52 26.97
CA PRO A 711 13.71 32.43 27.32
C PRO A 711 14.39 31.05 27.35
N ALA A 712 15.22 30.73 26.36
CA ALA A 712 15.96 29.47 26.30
C ALA A 712 16.85 29.27 27.54
N LEU A 713 17.66 30.28 27.88
CA LEU A 713 18.51 30.25 29.06
C LEU A 713 17.70 30.06 30.36
N GLY A 714 16.54 30.70 30.47
CA GLY A 714 15.63 30.54 31.60
C GLY A 714 15.11 29.11 31.73
N ALA A 715 14.70 28.50 30.62
CA ALA A 715 14.21 27.12 30.58
C ALA A 715 15.30 26.12 30.95
N PHE A 716 16.51 26.24 30.37
CA PHE A 716 17.64 25.37 30.69
C PHE A 716 18.10 25.50 32.15
N THR A 717 18.13 26.73 32.67
CA THR A 717 18.51 26.98 34.08
C THR A 717 17.51 26.34 35.04
N LYS A 718 16.20 26.50 34.78
CA LYS A 718 15.14 25.86 35.58
C LYS A 718 15.24 24.33 35.53
N ALA A 719 15.50 23.76 34.36
CA ALA A 719 15.73 22.32 34.22
C ALA A 719 16.96 21.84 35.01
N LEU A 720 18.07 22.58 34.99
CA LEU A 720 19.27 22.29 35.75
C LEU A 720 19.02 22.33 37.27
N GLU A 721 18.28 23.32 37.76
CA GLU A 721 17.93 23.45 39.18
C GLU A 721 17.14 22.24 39.68
N ILE A 722 16.15 21.78 38.92
CA ILE A 722 15.36 20.58 39.25
C ILE A 722 16.25 19.33 39.21
N ARG A 723 17.04 19.14 38.14
CA ARG A 723 17.94 17.98 38.00
C ARG A 723 18.97 17.90 39.13
N ARG A 724 19.54 19.03 39.56
CA ARG A 724 20.48 19.06 40.70
C ARG A 724 19.85 18.68 42.04
N LYS A 725 18.55 18.91 42.21
CA LYS A 725 17.82 18.51 43.43
C LYS A 725 17.52 17.02 43.45
N LEU A 726 17.25 16.42 42.28
CA LEU A 726 16.71 15.06 42.16
C LEU A 726 17.74 14.01 41.72
N LEU A 727 18.82 14.40 41.06
CA LEU A 727 19.81 13.50 40.46
C LEU A 727 21.16 13.59 41.17
N GLN A 728 22.00 12.57 40.94
CA GLN A 728 23.38 12.57 41.43
C GLN A 728 24.22 13.66 40.74
N PRO A 729 25.23 14.26 41.40
CA PRO A 729 25.99 15.38 40.83
C PRO A 729 26.69 15.11 39.49
N ASN A 730 27.04 13.85 39.21
CA ASN A 730 27.65 13.42 37.96
C ASN A 730 26.63 12.82 36.96
N ASP A 731 25.34 13.08 37.11
CA ASP A 731 24.33 12.54 36.19
C ASP A 731 24.41 13.16 34.78
N GLU A 732 24.17 12.37 33.74
CA GLU A 732 24.29 12.80 32.34
C GLU A 732 23.23 13.85 31.94
N PHE A 733 22.06 13.85 32.57
CA PHE A 733 21.06 14.90 32.36
C PHE A 733 21.51 16.26 32.90
N ILE A 734 22.32 16.28 33.97
CA ILE A 734 22.94 17.52 34.47
C ILE A 734 23.93 18.05 33.44
N ALA A 735 24.77 17.18 32.87
CA ALA A 735 25.70 17.59 31.81
C ALA A 735 24.98 18.15 30.58
N SER A 736 23.85 17.55 30.19
CA SER A 736 23.04 18.02 29.06
C SER A 736 22.44 19.41 29.31
N SER A 737 22.00 19.71 30.54
CA SER A 737 21.56 21.06 30.90
C SER A 737 22.70 22.07 30.90
N LEU A 738 23.87 21.71 31.44
CA LEU A 738 25.05 22.58 31.43
C LEU A 738 25.53 22.88 30.00
N ASN A 739 25.48 21.89 29.11
CA ASN A 739 25.79 22.06 27.70
C ASN A 739 24.86 23.08 27.04
N ALA A 740 23.54 22.93 27.21
CA ALA A 740 22.56 23.84 26.63
C ALA A 740 22.68 25.28 27.18
N ILE A 741 23.00 25.43 28.48
CA ILE A 741 23.30 26.74 29.07
C ILE A 741 24.58 27.34 28.46
N SER A 742 25.61 26.53 28.20
CA SER A 742 26.83 26.96 27.51
C SER A 742 26.54 27.46 26.10
N MET A 743 25.67 26.77 25.35
CA MET A 743 25.19 27.23 24.04
C MET A 743 24.49 28.60 24.15
N ALA A 744 23.55 28.76 25.08
CA ALA A 744 22.82 30.01 25.26
C ALA A 744 23.74 31.19 25.65
N TYR A 745 24.70 30.98 26.57
CA TYR A 745 25.69 32.02 26.88
C TYR A 745 26.64 32.31 25.72
N THR A 746 26.98 31.30 24.93
CA THR A 746 27.78 31.48 23.72
C THR A 746 27.06 32.42 22.77
N GLU A 747 25.77 32.24 22.52
CA GLU A 747 24.98 33.11 21.62
C GLU A 747 24.80 34.53 22.20
N LEU A 748 24.59 34.66 23.51
CA LEU A 748 24.55 35.97 24.20
C LEU A 748 25.89 36.73 24.15
N GLY A 749 27.01 36.03 23.91
CA GLY A 749 28.36 36.62 23.96
C GLY A 749 28.98 36.68 25.35
N ASP A 750 28.37 36.05 26.37
CA ASP A 750 28.95 35.91 27.72
C ASP A 750 29.89 34.69 27.73
N ILE A 751 31.05 34.85 27.08
CA ILE A 751 31.99 33.76 26.79
C ILE A 751 32.56 33.13 28.07
N GLU A 752 32.79 33.91 29.13
CA GLU A 752 33.31 33.39 30.40
C GLU A 752 32.36 32.38 31.05
N LYS A 753 31.06 32.71 31.11
CA LYS A 753 30.06 31.78 31.63
C LYS A 753 29.87 30.58 30.71
N ALA A 754 29.91 30.79 29.40
CA ALA A 754 29.81 29.72 28.42
C ALA A 754 30.92 28.68 28.61
N LEU A 755 32.18 29.10 28.73
CA LEU A 755 33.32 28.22 28.97
C LEU A 755 33.16 27.44 30.28
N LYS A 756 32.82 28.13 31.37
CA LYS A 756 32.63 27.48 32.69
C LYS A 756 31.59 26.37 32.64
N MET A 757 30.43 26.62 32.01
CA MET A 757 29.36 25.63 31.91
C MET A 757 29.75 24.48 30.97
N GLY A 758 30.39 24.81 29.84
CA GLY A 758 30.85 23.83 28.84
C GLY A 758 31.90 22.87 29.41
N SER A 759 32.92 23.38 30.11
CA SER A 759 33.94 22.54 30.76
C SER A 759 33.33 21.62 31.81
N SER A 760 32.37 22.12 32.60
CA SER A 760 31.66 21.30 33.58
C SER A 760 30.86 20.16 32.92
N ALA A 761 30.24 20.42 31.76
CA ALA A 761 29.52 19.40 31.00
C ALA A 761 30.48 18.33 30.43
N ILE A 762 31.62 18.74 29.87
CA ILE A 762 32.66 17.84 29.36
C ILE A 762 33.19 16.94 30.47
N ASP A 763 33.50 17.50 31.64
CA ASP A 763 34.04 16.74 32.77
C ASP A 763 33.09 15.62 33.22
N ILE A 764 31.79 15.92 33.32
CA ILE A 764 30.77 14.93 33.68
C ILE A 764 30.66 13.86 32.59
N ARG A 765 30.57 14.26 31.31
CA ARG A 765 30.43 13.32 30.18
C ARG A 765 31.65 12.41 30.02
N LEU A 766 32.86 12.91 30.27
CA LEU A 766 34.10 12.10 30.27
C LEU A 766 34.11 11.06 31.39
N ARG A 767 33.70 11.42 32.61
CA ARG A 767 33.63 10.49 33.75
C ARG A 767 32.65 9.35 33.53
N ASN A 768 31.57 9.60 32.78
CA ASN A 768 30.55 8.61 32.47
C ASN A 768 30.77 7.88 31.14
N ASN A 769 31.83 8.19 30.39
CA ASN A 769 32.03 7.67 29.03
C ASN A 769 30.80 7.87 28.13
N SER A 770 30.20 9.07 28.19
CA SER A 770 28.96 9.42 27.51
C SER A 770 29.10 9.40 25.99
N ALA A 771 28.12 8.80 25.29
CA ALA A 771 28.02 8.83 23.83
C ALA A 771 27.78 10.26 23.29
N CYS A 772 27.23 11.15 24.12
CA CYS A 772 26.91 12.53 23.75
C CYS A 772 28.09 13.51 23.92
N ILE A 773 29.30 13.04 24.27
CA ILE A 773 30.47 13.91 24.50
C ILE A 773 30.76 14.86 23.33
N SER A 774 30.48 14.42 22.10
CA SER A 774 30.66 15.24 20.89
C SER A 774 29.85 16.55 20.95
N ASP A 775 28.68 16.63 21.62
CA ASP A 775 27.90 17.89 21.64
C ASP A 775 28.62 18.95 22.45
N SER A 776 29.30 18.51 23.51
CA SER A 776 30.05 19.41 24.36
C SER A 776 31.33 19.88 23.71
N TYR A 777 31.98 19.03 22.92
CA TYR A 777 33.11 19.47 22.11
C TYR A 777 32.69 20.46 21.03
N SER A 778 31.58 20.20 20.34
CA SER A 778 31.07 21.08 19.29
C SER A 778 30.65 22.44 19.88
N THR A 779 29.90 22.43 20.98
CA THR A 779 29.53 23.65 21.72
C THR A 779 30.76 24.43 22.16
N MET A 780 31.75 23.76 22.75
CA MET A 780 33.00 24.37 23.21
C MET A 780 33.81 24.95 22.04
N ALA A 781 33.86 24.26 20.89
CA ALA A 781 34.51 24.77 19.68
C ALA A 781 33.85 26.06 19.19
N SER A 782 32.51 26.15 19.21
CA SER A 782 31.78 27.39 18.91
C SER A 782 32.13 28.50 19.89
N THR A 783 32.17 28.21 21.20
CA THR A 783 32.55 29.19 22.23
C THR A 783 33.98 29.70 22.03
N LEU A 784 34.93 28.82 21.76
CA LEU A 784 36.34 29.16 21.51
C LEU A 784 36.51 29.98 20.22
N LEU A 785 35.73 29.67 19.17
CA LEU A 785 35.72 30.45 17.95
C LEU A 785 35.24 31.89 18.19
N ARG A 786 34.21 32.08 19.03
CA ARG A 786 33.76 33.44 19.42
C ARG A 786 34.75 34.17 20.34
N LEU A 787 35.64 33.43 21.02
CA LEU A 787 36.77 33.98 21.78
C LEU A 787 37.97 34.34 20.88
N GLU A 788 37.89 34.09 19.57
CA GLU A 788 39.00 34.22 18.62
C GLU A 788 40.18 33.27 18.90
N ASN A 789 39.95 32.20 19.67
CA ASN A 789 40.93 31.14 19.90
C ASN A 789 40.74 30.02 18.88
N ILE A 790 41.17 30.32 17.65
CA ILE A 790 40.80 29.56 16.46
C ILE A 790 41.43 28.15 16.43
N ASP A 791 42.67 28.01 16.90
CA ASP A 791 43.39 26.72 16.88
C ASP A 791 42.77 25.73 17.88
N GLU A 792 42.47 26.19 19.10
CA GLU A 792 41.83 25.34 20.11
C GLU A 792 40.40 24.98 19.73
N ALA A 793 39.68 25.88 19.03
CA ALA A 793 38.37 25.59 18.46
C ALA A 793 38.43 24.43 17.44
N GLU A 794 39.42 24.44 16.55
CA GLU A 794 39.62 23.34 15.59
C GLU A 794 39.97 22.03 16.29
N ASP A 795 40.89 22.07 17.26
CA ASP A 795 41.29 20.90 18.03
C ASP A 795 40.15 20.29 18.83
N MET A 796 39.25 21.12 19.36
CA MET A 796 38.05 20.66 20.05
C MET A 796 37.10 19.95 19.08
N LEU A 797 36.87 20.54 17.91
CA LEU A 797 35.97 19.95 16.91
C LEU A 797 36.52 18.62 16.35
N ARG A 798 37.85 18.49 16.20
CA ARG A 798 38.53 17.23 15.83
C ARG A 798 38.31 16.09 16.82
N ARG A 799 37.91 16.37 18.06
CA ARG A 799 37.59 15.34 19.07
C ARG A 799 36.18 14.77 18.92
N CYS A 800 35.32 15.38 18.11
CA CYS A 800 33.99 14.84 17.83
C CYS A 800 34.11 13.56 17.01
N TYR A 801 33.32 12.54 17.32
CA TYR A 801 33.43 11.22 16.68
C TYR A 801 33.26 11.29 15.16
N ASP A 802 32.27 12.07 14.70
CA ASP A 802 31.94 12.21 13.28
C ASP A 802 33.06 12.97 12.52
N MET A 803 33.69 13.96 13.16
CA MET A 803 34.73 14.77 12.56
C MET A 803 36.11 14.10 12.58
N ARG A 804 36.39 13.27 13.61
CA ARG A 804 37.66 12.54 13.74
C ARG A 804 37.88 11.55 12.59
N ASN A 805 36.80 10.96 12.09
CA ASN A 805 36.82 9.91 11.07
C ASN A 805 36.34 10.40 9.69
N LEU A 806 36.20 11.72 9.49
CA LEU A 806 35.75 12.29 8.22
C LEU A 806 36.80 12.07 7.12
N SER A 807 36.67 10.96 6.39
CA SER A 807 37.50 10.64 5.22
C SER A 807 36.97 11.33 3.95
N ASP A 808 37.80 11.40 2.91
CA ASP A 808 37.36 11.90 1.60
C ASP A 808 36.21 11.06 1.03
N GLU A 809 36.18 9.76 1.33
CA GLU A 809 35.09 8.85 0.95
C GLU A 809 33.79 9.15 1.72
N ALA A 810 33.87 9.35 3.04
CA ALA A 810 32.73 9.75 3.87
C ALA A 810 32.20 11.15 3.51
N PHE A 811 33.09 12.04 3.04
CA PHE A 811 32.73 13.37 2.54
C PHE A 811 31.95 13.29 1.21
N LEU A 812 32.22 12.28 0.37
CA LEU A 812 31.58 12.07 -0.92
C LEU A 812 30.31 11.22 -0.83
N SER A 813 30.22 10.30 0.13
CA SER A 813 29.04 9.48 0.33
C SER A 813 27.88 10.30 0.90
N THR A 814 26.73 10.26 0.23
CA THR A 814 25.44 10.73 0.78
C THR A 814 24.68 9.63 1.51
N GLU A 815 25.25 8.45 1.68
CA GLU A 815 24.63 7.31 2.35
C GLU A 815 24.99 7.36 3.85
N ASN A 816 23.97 7.46 4.72
CA ASN A 816 24.03 7.72 6.19
C ASN A 816 24.31 9.18 6.59
N ILE A 817 23.40 10.08 6.21
CA ILE A 817 23.46 11.51 6.51
C ILE A 817 23.06 11.79 7.96
N ASN A 818 24.05 11.99 8.83
CA ASN A 818 23.84 12.53 10.17
C ASN A 818 23.54 14.04 10.08
N PRO A 819 22.35 14.54 10.47
CA PRO A 819 22.02 15.96 10.37
C PRO A 819 22.99 16.84 11.16
N ARG A 820 23.47 16.33 12.29
CA ARG A 820 24.46 16.99 13.14
C ARG A 820 25.79 17.21 12.44
N LEU A 821 26.22 16.27 11.59
CA LEU A 821 27.46 16.42 10.83
C LEU A 821 27.39 17.70 9.97
N SER A 822 26.21 18.07 9.47
CA SER A 822 26.05 19.33 8.74
C SER A 822 26.34 20.57 9.61
N GLY A 823 25.93 20.56 10.89
CA GLY A 823 26.24 21.62 11.86
C GLY A 823 27.74 21.71 12.14
N ASP A 824 28.38 20.57 12.41
CA ASP A 824 29.83 20.51 12.65
C ASP A 824 30.64 20.93 11.42
N MET A 825 30.16 20.63 10.21
CA MET A 825 30.76 21.09 8.95
C MET A 825 30.63 22.61 8.76
N VAL A 826 29.48 23.21 9.10
CA VAL A 826 29.31 24.67 9.09
C VAL A 826 30.25 25.33 10.08
N LEU A 827 30.36 24.77 11.31
CA LEU A 827 31.28 25.29 12.30
C LEU A 827 32.73 25.21 11.81
N LEU A 828 33.13 24.05 11.26
CA LEU A 828 34.47 23.89 10.73
C LEU A 828 34.72 24.85 9.57
N ALA A 829 33.75 25.06 8.69
CA ALA A 829 33.90 26.03 7.60
C ALA A 829 34.17 27.44 8.12
N ARG A 830 33.49 27.87 9.19
CA ARG A 830 33.73 29.17 9.83
C ARG A 830 35.10 29.26 10.50
N ILE A 831 35.56 28.19 11.16
CA ILE A 831 36.93 28.08 11.68
C ILE A 831 37.94 28.24 10.54
N ARG A 832 37.79 27.48 9.45
CA ARG A 832 38.68 27.51 8.27
C ARG A 832 38.68 28.89 7.61
N GLN A 833 37.52 29.55 7.55
CA GLN A 833 37.37 30.91 7.04
C GLN A 833 38.20 31.91 7.86
N GLN A 834 38.12 31.89 9.19
CA GLN A 834 38.90 32.80 10.04
C GLN A 834 40.41 32.55 9.95
N GLN A 835 40.82 31.31 9.65
CA GLN A 835 42.23 30.99 9.37
C GLN A 835 42.69 31.36 7.94
N GLY A 836 41.79 31.87 7.09
CA GLY A 836 42.11 32.22 5.69
C GLY A 836 42.10 31.03 4.71
N ARG A 837 41.67 29.84 5.14
CA ARG A 837 41.54 28.64 4.29
C ARG A 837 40.19 28.62 3.57
N LEU A 838 40.01 29.57 2.65
CA LEU A 838 38.72 29.84 2.01
C LEU A 838 38.23 28.72 1.08
N GLU A 839 39.12 27.96 0.45
CA GLU A 839 38.74 26.82 -0.40
C GLU A 839 38.13 25.69 0.42
N ASP A 840 38.78 25.32 1.52
CA ASP A 840 38.26 24.32 2.46
C ASP A 840 36.93 24.76 3.06
N ALA A 841 36.84 26.04 3.47
CA ALA A 841 35.61 26.61 4.01
C ALA A 841 34.45 26.52 3.01
N LEU A 842 34.67 26.91 1.75
CA LEU A 842 33.64 26.87 0.71
C LEU A 842 33.21 25.44 0.40
N ARG A 843 34.16 24.50 0.33
CA ARG A 843 33.89 23.07 0.11
C ARG A 843 33.03 22.49 1.23
N LEU A 844 33.37 22.77 2.49
CA LEU A 844 32.62 22.31 3.67
C LEU A 844 31.22 22.93 3.73
N SER A 845 31.09 24.25 3.57
CA SER A 845 29.78 24.93 3.59
C SER A 845 28.88 24.50 2.43
N GLY A 846 29.43 24.31 1.23
CA GLY A 846 28.68 23.81 0.08
C GLY A 846 28.12 22.40 0.31
N LYS A 847 28.91 21.51 0.92
CA LYS A 847 28.44 20.17 1.27
C LYS A 847 27.40 20.18 2.39
N ALA A 848 27.59 21.02 3.41
CA ALA A 848 26.60 21.20 4.47
C ALA A 848 25.27 21.76 3.95
N LEU A 849 25.31 22.68 2.98
CA LEU A 849 24.13 23.19 2.29
C LEU A 849 23.38 22.07 1.56
N GLU A 850 24.08 21.27 0.75
CA GLU A 850 23.49 20.12 0.05
C GLU A 850 22.81 19.15 1.03
N MET A 851 23.48 18.81 2.13
CA MET A 851 22.92 17.95 3.17
C MET A 851 21.65 18.55 3.78
N ARG A 852 21.69 19.82 4.20
CA ARG A 852 20.56 20.50 4.84
C ARG A 852 19.36 20.64 3.91
N GLN A 853 19.59 20.94 2.63
CA GLN A 853 18.53 20.97 1.61
C GLN A 853 17.87 19.61 1.44
N ASN A 854 18.65 18.54 1.35
CA ASN A 854 18.12 17.19 1.19
C ASN A 854 17.36 16.71 2.43
N MET A 855 17.80 17.10 3.64
CA MET A 855 17.20 16.63 4.89
C MET A 855 15.99 17.45 5.32
N PHE A 856 16.13 18.77 5.33
CA PHE A 856 15.17 19.70 5.93
C PHE A 856 14.35 20.46 4.88
N GLY A 857 14.77 20.46 3.61
CA GLY A 857 14.14 21.26 2.56
C GLY A 857 14.29 22.77 2.82
N ASP A 858 13.19 23.49 2.63
CA ASP A 858 13.10 24.95 2.76
C ASP A 858 12.96 25.37 4.24
N GLY A 859 14.02 25.15 5.05
CA GLY A 859 14.09 25.47 6.48
C GLY A 859 15.07 26.60 6.85
N LEU A 860 15.13 26.96 8.14
CA LEU A 860 16.09 27.92 8.72
C LEU A 860 17.54 27.45 8.58
N ARG A 861 17.84 26.15 8.78
CA ARG A 861 19.21 25.62 8.60
C ARG A 861 19.69 25.78 7.15
N THR A 862 18.78 25.64 6.18
CA THR A 862 19.04 25.86 4.76
C THR A 862 19.30 27.33 4.48
N CYS A 863 18.49 28.24 5.03
CA CYS A 863 18.73 29.69 4.92
C CYS A 863 20.11 30.09 5.45
N ASP A 864 20.51 29.56 6.62
CA ASP A 864 21.83 29.83 7.19
C ASP A 864 22.97 29.36 6.29
N SER A 865 22.82 28.18 5.69
CA SER A 865 23.85 27.61 4.81
C SER A 865 23.95 28.34 3.46
N LEU A 866 22.80 28.74 2.87
CA LEU A 866 22.77 29.57 1.67
C LEU A 866 23.51 30.90 1.91
N TYR A 867 23.20 31.55 3.03
CA TYR A 867 23.86 32.76 3.46
C TYR A 867 25.37 32.58 3.66
N GLN A 868 25.79 31.52 4.35
CA GLN A 868 27.20 31.24 4.62
C GLN A 868 28.00 31.00 3.33
N VAL A 869 27.46 30.22 2.40
CA VAL A 869 28.10 29.98 1.08
C VAL A 869 28.20 31.28 0.29
N ALA A 870 27.13 32.10 0.26
CA ALA A 870 27.15 33.40 -0.40
C ALA A 870 28.20 34.35 0.20
N CYS A 871 28.33 34.39 1.53
CA CYS A 871 29.35 35.15 2.22
C CYS A 871 30.77 34.71 1.85
N LEU A 872 31.03 33.40 1.75
CA LEU A 872 32.33 32.87 1.34
C LEU A 872 32.69 33.21 -0.11
N LEU A 873 31.72 33.11 -1.02
CA LEU A 873 31.89 33.55 -2.42
C LEU A 873 32.20 35.04 -2.50
N HIS A 874 31.52 35.85 -1.69
CA HIS A 874 31.77 37.29 -1.60
C HIS A 874 33.21 37.58 -1.13
N VAL A 875 33.67 36.95 -0.03
CA VAL A 875 35.04 37.14 0.48
C VAL A 875 36.10 36.71 -0.53
N ARG A 876 35.85 35.65 -1.32
CA ARG A 876 36.76 35.20 -2.38
C ARG A 876 36.84 36.12 -3.59
N LYS A 877 35.95 37.11 -3.71
CA LYS A 877 35.73 37.90 -4.94
C LYS A 877 35.29 37.07 -6.15
N ASP A 878 34.87 35.82 -5.93
CA ASP A 878 34.27 34.91 -6.92
C ASP A 878 32.72 35.02 -6.91
N PHE A 879 32.19 36.18 -6.52
CA PHE A 879 30.75 36.38 -6.39
C PHE A 879 30.11 36.90 -7.68
N ASP A 880 29.74 35.97 -8.54
CA ASP A 880 28.92 36.26 -9.71
C ASP A 880 27.43 36.19 -9.39
N LEU A 881 26.58 36.04 -10.41
CA LEU A 881 25.13 35.85 -10.25
C LEU A 881 24.81 34.72 -9.25
N SER A 882 25.71 33.76 -9.07
CA SER A 882 25.58 32.65 -8.13
C SER A 882 25.45 33.10 -6.67
N GLY A 883 26.27 34.04 -6.18
CA GLY A 883 26.20 34.48 -4.78
C GLY A 883 24.93 35.28 -4.47
N VAL A 884 24.52 36.13 -5.42
CA VAL A 884 23.24 36.87 -5.35
C VAL A 884 22.06 35.91 -5.36
N SER A 885 22.07 34.93 -6.28
CA SER A 885 21.01 33.93 -6.38
C SER A 885 20.84 33.10 -5.11
N LEU A 886 21.92 32.78 -4.39
CA LEU A 886 21.84 32.05 -3.13
C LEU A 886 21.18 32.89 -2.03
N LEU A 887 21.48 34.19 -1.96
CA LEU A 887 20.83 35.09 -1.00
C LEU A 887 19.36 35.35 -1.36
N ASP A 888 19.03 35.50 -2.65
CA ASP A 888 17.64 35.61 -3.11
C ASP A 888 16.84 34.36 -2.72
N GLN A 889 17.40 33.17 -2.93
CA GLN A 889 16.79 31.91 -2.47
C GLN A 889 16.61 31.90 -0.95
N SER A 890 17.62 32.35 -0.19
CA SER A 890 17.52 32.44 1.27
C SER A 890 16.39 33.36 1.72
N VAL A 891 16.18 34.49 1.05
CA VAL A 891 15.07 35.41 1.34
C VAL A 891 13.73 34.74 1.04
N VAL A 892 13.58 34.13 -0.14
CA VAL A 892 12.32 33.49 -0.56
C VAL A 892 11.90 32.37 0.40
N ILE A 893 12.86 31.60 0.91
CA ILE A 893 12.59 30.58 1.93
C ILE A 893 12.24 31.26 3.25
N ALA A 894 13.08 32.18 3.74
CA ALA A 894 12.89 32.83 5.03
C ALA A 894 11.56 33.59 5.15
N ASP A 895 11.09 34.25 4.09
CA ASP A 895 9.83 35.00 4.07
C ASP A 895 8.58 34.10 4.21
N LYS A 896 8.72 32.79 3.96
CA LYS A 896 7.64 31.80 4.15
C LYS A 896 7.64 31.20 5.56
N LEU A 897 8.71 31.37 6.33
CA LEU A 897 8.89 30.73 7.62
C LEU A 897 8.48 31.66 8.76
N PRO A 898 7.67 31.21 9.75
CA PRO A 898 7.24 32.04 10.88
C PRO A 898 8.38 32.70 11.65
N HIS A 899 9.53 32.04 11.73
CA HIS A 899 10.72 32.48 12.46
C HIS A 899 11.86 32.92 11.52
N GLY A 900 11.57 33.17 10.23
CA GLY A 900 12.57 33.48 9.19
C GLY A 900 12.94 34.96 9.06
N VAL A 901 12.19 35.88 9.68
CA VAL A 901 12.35 37.34 9.51
C VAL A 901 13.80 37.81 9.72
N GLY A 902 14.49 37.29 10.74
CA GLY A 902 15.90 37.63 11.01
C GLY A 902 16.86 37.19 9.92
N TYR A 903 16.64 36.00 9.35
CA TYR A 903 17.43 35.45 8.24
C TYR A 903 17.18 36.23 6.94
N SER A 904 15.93 36.64 6.70
CA SER A 904 15.56 37.50 5.56
C SER A 904 16.24 38.87 5.67
N ALA A 905 16.14 39.54 6.82
CA ALA A 905 16.79 40.82 7.08
C ALA A 905 18.32 40.75 6.87
N ARG A 906 18.96 39.71 7.41
CA ARG A 906 20.40 39.47 7.27
C ARG A 906 20.80 39.26 5.80
N SER A 907 20.02 38.50 5.05
CA SER A 907 20.28 38.21 3.63
C SER A 907 20.08 39.44 2.74
N TRP A 908 19.01 40.20 2.96
CA TRP A 908 18.77 41.48 2.28
C TRP A 908 19.89 42.49 2.52
N TYR A 909 20.37 42.60 3.75
CA TYR A 909 21.50 43.47 4.05
C TYR A 909 22.76 43.02 3.28
N LYS A 910 23.02 41.71 3.21
CA LYS A 910 24.18 41.19 2.47
C LYS A 910 24.06 41.42 0.96
N LEU A 911 22.87 41.25 0.40
CA LEU A 911 22.56 41.62 -0.99
C LEU A 911 22.86 43.09 -1.26
N SER A 912 22.47 43.99 -0.34
CA SER A 912 22.74 45.42 -0.49
C SER A 912 24.24 45.72 -0.63
N GLN A 913 25.09 45.06 0.15
CA GLN A 913 26.54 45.21 0.07
C GLN A 913 27.07 44.73 -1.29
N MET A 914 26.66 43.53 -1.71
CA MET A 914 27.11 42.94 -2.98
C MET A 914 26.67 43.77 -4.19
N TYR A 915 25.45 44.32 -4.17
CA TYR A 915 24.96 45.22 -5.22
C TYR A 915 25.74 46.54 -5.27
N ARG A 916 26.14 47.11 -4.11
CA ARG A 916 26.99 48.31 -4.07
C ARG A 916 28.35 48.04 -4.71
N GLU A 917 28.97 46.91 -4.38
CA GLU A 917 30.27 46.53 -4.95
C GLU A 917 30.21 46.29 -6.47
N LYS A 918 29.07 45.82 -6.99
CA LYS A 918 28.82 45.67 -8.44
C LYS A 918 28.37 46.96 -9.14
N GLY A 919 28.25 48.08 -8.43
CA GLY A 919 27.80 49.35 -9.01
C GLY A 919 26.29 49.42 -9.31
N MET A 920 25.49 48.50 -8.76
CA MET A 920 24.04 48.45 -8.92
C MET A 920 23.33 49.26 -7.83
N ALA A 921 23.55 50.58 -7.79
CA ALA A 921 23.12 51.44 -6.68
C ALA A 921 21.62 51.37 -6.35
N LYS A 922 20.75 51.32 -7.37
CA LYS A 922 19.29 51.26 -7.15
C LYS A 922 18.86 49.98 -6.43
N LEU A 923 19.36 48.83 -6.88
CA LEU A 923 19.06 47.53 -6.25
C LEU A 923 19.66 47.44 -4.85
N ALA A 924 20.83 48.05 -4.64
CA ALA A 924 21.44 48.11 -3.32
C ALA A 924 20.58 48.88 -2.32
N ASP A 925 20.05 50.04 -2.71
CA ASP A 925 19.22 50.86 -1.83
C ASP A 925 17.86 50.20 -1.58
N GLU A 926 17.27 49.54 -2.58
CA GLU A 926 16.06 48.71 -2.41
C GLU A 926 16.29 47.56 -1.42
N ALA A 927 17.38 46.81 -1.58
CA ALA A 927 17.74 45.73 -0.66
C ALA A 927 18.00 46.23 0.77
N LEU A 928 18.66 47.39 0.92
CA LEU A 928 18.89 48.00 2.24
C LEU A 928 17.58 48.43 2.90
N MET A 929 16.66 49.06 2.15
CA MET A 929 15.34 49.44 2.66
C MET A 929 14.55 48.22 3.15
N SER A 930 14.57 47.11 2.40
CA SER A 930 13.94 45.85 2.82
C SER A 930 14.56 45.32 4.11
N ALA A 931 15.90 45.31 4.20
CA ALA A 931 16.61 44.85 5.40
C ALA A 931 16.25 45.70 6.64
N GLU A 932 16.21 47.03 6.49
CA GLU A 932 15.88 47.96 7.58
C GLU A 932 14.42 47.85 8.04
N ALA A 933 13.49 47.63 7.10
CA ALA A 933 12.09 47.39 7.41
C ALA A 933 11.91 46.14 8.28
N LEU A 934 12.50 45.01 7.87
CA LEU A 934 12.44 43.74 8.60
C LEU A 934 13.17 43.83 9.95
N ARG A 935 14.31 44.52 10.01
CA ARG A 935 15.04 44.76 11.27
C ARG A 935 14.21 45.60 12.25
N SER A 936 13.43 46.56 11.76
CA SER A 936 12.55 47.40 12.57
C SER A 936 11.36 46.61 13.14
N GLU A 937 10.87 45.61 12.42
CA GLU A 937 9.83 44.69 12.91
C GLU A 937 10.33 43.87 14.12
N LEU A 938 11.58 43.42 14.08
CA LEU A 938 12.17 42.59 15.15
C LEU A 938 12.54 43.38 16.41
N SER A 939 12.76 44.70 16.31
CA SER A 939 13.20 45.51 17.44
C SER A 939 12.57 46.91 17.42
N PRO A 940 11.51 47.17 18.20
CA PRO A 940 10.81 48.47 18.21
C PRO A 940 11.56 49.59 18.95
N ARG A 941 12.84 49.39 19.29
CA ARG A 941 13.71 50.36 19.98
C ARG A 941 14.57 51.14 18.96
N PRO A 942 15.21 52.26 19.36
CA PRO A 942 16.12 52.97 18.46
C PRO A 942 17.22 52.03 17.97
N LEU A 943 17.26 51.80 16.66
CA LEU A 943 18.23 50.91 16.04
C LEU A 943 19.60 51.58 16.00
N SER A 944 20.64 50.83 16.36
CA SER A 944 22.03 51.18 16.04
C SER A 944 22.21 51.29 14.52
N PRO A 945 23.20 52.08 14.03
CA PRO A 945 23.48 52.16 12.61
C PRO A 945 23.64 50.79 11.96
N PRO A 946 23.15 50.59 10.72
CA PRO A 946 23.20 49.30 10.05
C PRO A 946 24.65 48.85 9.84
N SER A 947 25.03 47.75 10.49
CA SER A 947 26.33 47.11 10.33
C SER A 947 26.14 45.60 10.12
N GLN A 948 27.14 44.94 9.53
CA GLN A 948 27.14 43.50 9.34
C GLN A 948 26.90 42.74 10.67
N GLU A 949 27.59 43.16 11.73
CA GLU A 949 27.47 42.57 13.06
C GLU A 949 26.05 42.68 13.62
N GLU A 950 25.37 43.81 13.41
CA GLU A 950 24.02 44.01 13.91
C GLU A 950 22.97 43.17 13.18
N TYR A 951 23.17 42.91 11.89
CA TYR A 951 22.31 42.00 11.12
C TYR A 951 22.63 40.52 11.40
N ASP A 952 23.89 40.19 11.65
CA ASP A 952 24.28 38.82 12.03
C ASP A 952 23.68 38.41 13.38
N LYS A 953 23.45 39.35 14.31
CA LYS A 953 22.73 39.12 15.59
C LYS A 953 21.23 38.80 15.43
N LEU A 954 20.63 39.07 14.27
CA LEU A 954 19.21 38.80 14.02
C LEU A 954 18.92 37.33 13.75
N ALA A 955 19.96 36.56 13.43
CA ALA A 955 19.93 35.12 13.27
C ALA A 955 20.88 34.46 14.27
N LEU A 956 20.68 33.18 14.55
CA LEU A 956 21.56 32.45 15.46
C LEU A 956 22.95 32.32 14.81
N PHE A 957 24.02 32.38 15.60
CA PHE A 957 25.33 32.07 15.07
C PHE A 957 25.34 30.60 14.67
N MET A 958 25.10 29.65 15.57
CA MET A 958 25.11 28.22 15.21
C MET A 958 23.73 27.56 15.32
N LEU A 959 23.14 27.19 14.17
CA LEU A 959 22.09 26.16 14.13
C LEU A 959 22.75 24.79 14.05
N TRP A 960 22.61 24.00 15.12
CA TRP A 960 23.19 22.67 15.24
C TRP A 960 22.40 21.62 14.47
#